data_AF-A0A174E0Q5-F1
#
_entry.id   AF-A0A174E0Q5-F1
#
_cell.length_a   1.000
_cell.length_b   1.000
_cell.length_c   1.000
_cell.angle_alpha   90.00
_cell.angle_beta   90.00
_cell.angle_gamma   90.00
#
_symmetry.space_group_name_H-M   'P 1'
#
loop_
_entity.id
_entity.type
_entity.pdbx_description
1 polymer ?
#
loop_
_entity_poly.entity_id
_entity_poly.type
_entity_poly.pdbx_seq_one_letter_code
_entity_poly.pdbx_strand_id
1 'polypeptide(L)'
;MSENKKETKNQDMIEKEMKEKMKQTVEDEKIPGSLEPEAVEKMLETRKKKKSNNRRWKYASVAAAACVCLVVGAVGYTNMNAGKNERPGTVTEGRSEEDQGKIALAKNYDEIKKYLKENEKRAKGQNGFGRADAAYMTDGAMAESSVAESTKDMAGADYSDTNIRQEGVGEADTVKTDGKNLYILNDQTVEIVDVSQAEMKDLASIEIDENCFIREVFVSDGRLVILYTESKCEEGKKAEDGIYKDYTCAAVYDVTDPANPREAGVISQSGQYHTMRVKDGYVYLVSDFYTYYDSSVSNESDYIPQIQGSLLRAEDIYMPQGTTGSQHTVISAFALSDPTEKLQTKAIFGNAGMCYVSENNIYITEEYYGKSETENIQTSIRKIAYDKGTLDAVGQTKIDGVLNDSFSIDEYNGYLRIAATVIPSDYNNRIMPVPYVEEGGSDVIVEDEVAVDNASIETNALYVLDENLEMTGSIQNLAKEETIHSARFMGDIGYFVTFKQIDPLFSVDLSDPSNPKIIGELKIPGFSDYLHPYGDGKLLGIGLSVDEEGMTTEGVKLSMFDISDPANVKEMSTYVLENVLSTDAGYNYKAVFADAEKNLFGFMAYGDSIEYKMFTYDEAEGFKEVFSKDIVNYGNVRGLYIGETFYLVAGNTVESFTLNGFEKIDDLVL
;
A
#
# COMPACT_ATOMS: atom_id res chain seq x y z
N MET A 1 47.75 -9.63 11.27
CA MET A 1 48.15 -8.83 10.06
C MET A 1 48.84 -9.64 8.95
N SER A 2 49.26 -10.91 9.13
CA SER A 2 49.86 -11.70 8.03
C SER A 2 48.91 -12.69 7.34
N GLU A 3 47.72 -12.95 7.87
CA GLU A 3 46.73 -13.85 7.26
C GLU A 3 45.81 -13.14 6.25
N ASN A 4 45.28 -11.95 6.55
CA ASN A 4 44.52 -11.16 5.56
C ASN A 4 45.31 -10.83 4.29
N LYS A 5 46.63 -10.64 4.37
CA LYS A 5 47.46 -10.38 3.17
C LYS A 5 47.65 -11.60 2.26
N LYS A 6 47.39 -12.82 2.76
CA LYS A 6 47.46 -14.05 1.97
C LYS A 6 46.13 -14.33 1.25
N GLU A 7 45.00 -14.01 1.86
CA GLU A 7 43.68 -14.17 1.23
C GLU A 7 43.45 -13.18 0.09
N THR A 8 43.78 -11.90 0.27
CA THR A 8 43.63 -10.88 -0.79
C THR A 8 44.51 -11.21 -2.01
N LYS A 9 45.73 -11.72 -1.79
CA LYS A 9 46.61 -12.18 -2.89
C LYS A 9 46.07 -13.39 -3.65
N ASN A 10 45.24 -14.22 -3.01
CA ASN A 10 44.68 -15.40 -3.63
C ASN A 10 43.45 -15.04 -4.48
N GLN A 11 42.64 -14.07 -4.04
CA GLN A 11 41.52 -13.53 -4.82
C GLN A 11 41.97 -12.78 -6.08
N ASP A 12 42.99 -11.91 -5.98
CA ASP A 12 43.52 -11.16 -7.14
C ASP A 12 44.06 -12.09 -8.24
N MET A 13 44.61 -13.24 -7.86
CA MET A 13 45.14 -14.24 -8.79
C MET A 13 44.02 -14.99 -9.52
N ILE A 14 42.94 -15.34 -8.80
CA ILE A 14 41.75 -16.01 -9.37
C ILE A 14 41.03 -15.08 -10.34
N GLU A 15 40.88 -13.80 -9.99
CA GLU A 15 40.19 -12.83 -10.85
C GLU A 15 40.97 -12.57 -12.15
N LYS A 16 42.31 -12.56 -12.07
CA LYS A 16 43.18 -12.43 -13.25
C LYS A 16 43.11 -13.64 -14.17
N GLU A 17 43.07 -14.86 -13.63
CA GLU A 17 42.86 -16.08 -14.41
C GLU A 17 41.47 -16.13 -15.07
N MET A 18 40.41 -15.65 -14.39
CA MET A 18 39.08 -15.55 -14.99
C MET A 18 39.04 -14.54 -16.14
N LYS A 19 39.68 -13.37 -15.99
CA LYS A 19 39.75 -12.34 -17.04
C LYS A 19 40.55 -12.83 -18.26
N GLU A 20 41.62 -13.60 -18.08
CA GLU A 20 42.35 -14.20 -19.20
C GLU A 20 41.54 -15.30 -19.91
N LYS A 21 40.83 -16.15 -19.16
CA LYS A 21 39.91 -17.15 -19.75
C LYS A 21 38.76 -16.51 -20.51
N MET A 22 38.16 -15.43 -19.99
CA MET A 22 37.12 -14.68 -20.69
C MET A 22 37.65 -14.05 -21.99
N LYS A 23 38.87 -13.48 -21.98
CA LYS A 23 39.49 -12.96 -23.20
C LYS A 23 39.78 -14.05 -24.24
N GLN A 24 40.27 -15.22 -23.83
CA GLN A 24 40.46 -16.36 -24.75
C GLN A 24 39.14 -16.88 -25.33
N THR A 25 38.05 -16.84 -24.55
CA THR A 25 36.73 -17.32 -25.02
C THR A 25 36.10 -16.37 -26.04
N VAL A 26 36.37 -15.06 -25.92
CA VAL A 26 35.85 -14.03 -26.83
C VAL A 26 36.65 -13.92 -28.13
N GLU A 27 37.93 -14.33 -28.16
CA GLU A 27 38.74 -14.30 -29.39
C GLU A 27 38.36 -15.41 -30.41
N ASP A 28 37.65 -16.47 -29.99
CA ASP A 28 37.29 -17.60 -30.86
C ASP A 28 35.84 -17.59 -31.40
N GLU A 29 34.98 -16.65 -30.99
CA GLU A 29 33.62 -16.52 -31.52
C GLU A 29 33.50 -15.43 -32.60
N LYS A 30 33.37 -15.85 -33.86
CA LYS A 30 32.99 -14.94 -34.95
C LYS A 30 31.51 -14.59 -34.85
N ILE A 31 31.22 -13.30 -34.70
CA ILE A 31 29.86 -12.75 -34.78
C ILE A 31 29.19 -13.27 -36.07
N PRO A 32 28.00 -13.89 -35.97
CA PRO A 32 27.26 -14.32 -37.15
C PRO A 32 26.98 -13.13 -38.06
N GLY A 33 27.22 -13.25 -39.37
CA GLY A 33 27.03 -12.14 -40.32
C GLY A 33 25.62 -11.54 -40.38
N SER A 34 24.61 -12.19 -39.77
CA SER A 34 23.26 -11.64 -39.60
C SER A 34 23.16 -10.56 -38.51
N LEU A 35 24.16 -10.44 -37.64
CA LEU A 35 24.23 -9.46 -36.55
C LEU A 35 25.28 -8.38 -36.82
N GLU A 36 25.90 -8.38 -38.00
CA GLU A 36 26.77 -7.27 -38.41
C GLU A 36 25.95 -5.99 -38.59
N PRO A 37 26.48 -4.81 -38.19
CA PRO A 37 25.74 -3.56 -38.20
C PRO A 37 25.05 -3.25 -39.53
N GLU A 38 25.72 -3.53 -40.65
CA GLU A 38 25.17 -3.32 -42.00
C GLU A 38 23.97 -4.24 -42.30
N ALA A 39 23.95 -5.46 -41.78
CA ALA A 39 22.85 -6.42 -41.96
C ALA A 39 21.61 -6.02 -41.13
N VAL A 40 21.84 -5.51 -39.91
CA VAL A 40 20.79 -4.97 -39.03
C VAL A 40 20.18 -3.70 -39.63
N GLU A 41 21.00 -2.81 -40.17
CA GLU A 41 20.55 -1.57 -40.81
C GLU A 41 19.71 -1.86 -42.07
N LYS A 42 20.12 -2.85 -42.88
CA LYS A 42 19.33 -3.33 -44.03
C LYS A 42 18.00 -3.96 -43.62
N MET A 43 17.94 -4.69 -42.50
CA MET A 43 16.69 -5.23 -41.94
C MET A 43 15.74 -4.12 -41.49
N LEU A 44 16.27 -3.06 -40.85
CA LEU A 44 15.50 -1.90 -40.40
C LEU A 44 14.95 -1.09 -41.57
N GLU A 45 15.73 -0.87 -42.63
CA GLU A 45 15.25 -0.21 -43.86
C GLU A 45 14.16 -1.04 -44.58
N THR A 46 14.31 -2.35 -44.62
CA THR A 46 13.34 -3.24 -45.27
C THR A 46 12.01 -3.28 -44.50
N ARG A 47 12.04 -3.18 -43.16
CA ARG A 47 10.84 -3.03 -42.31
C ARG A 47 10.17 -1.66 -42.49
N LYS A 48 10.92 -0.56 -42.61
CA LYS A 48 10.37 0.78 -42.90
C LYS A 48 9.65 0.84 -44.27
N LYS A 49 10.20 0.20 -45.31
CA LYS A 49 9.55 0.13 -46.64
C LYS A 49 8.26 -0.72 -46.66
N LYS A 50 8.14 -1.74 -45.80
CA LYS A 50 6.94 -2.58 -45.70
C LYS A 50 5.75 -1.85 -45.03
N LYS A 51 6.01 -0.94 -44.07
CA LYS A 51 4.97 -0.08 -43.46
C LYS A 51 4.48 1.04 -44.40
N SER A 52 5.31 1.53 -45.33
CA SER A 52 4.93 2.60 -46.27
C SER A 52 3.95 2.16 -47.37
N ASN A 53 3.97 0.88 -47.78
CA ASN A 53 3.13 0.40 -48.89
C ASN A 53 1.71 -0.06 -48.49
N ASN A 54 1.43 -0.25 -47.20
CA ASN A 54 0.10 -0.66 -46.72
C ASN A 54 -0.84 0.52 -46.38
N ARG A 55 -0.40 1.77 -46.56
CA ARG A 55 -1.17 2.98 -46.17
C ARG A 55 -2.07 3.56 -47.27
N ARG A 56 -2.25 2.88 -48.42
CA ARG A 56 -2.93 3.44 -49.60
C ARG A 56 -4.22 2.76 -50.08
N TRP A 57 -4.80 1.80 -49.35
CA TRP A 57 -6.01 1.10 -49.82
C TRP A 57 -7.09 0.81 -48.76
N LYS A 58 -7.40 1.78 -47.89
CA LYS A 58 -8.65 1.78 -47.08
C LYS A 58 -9.25 3.18 -46.85
N TYR A 59 -9.13 4.08 -47.84
CA TYR A 59 -9.88 5.33 -47.88
C TYR A 59 -10.48 5.54 -49.27
N ALA A 60 -11.59 4.86 -49.54
CA ALA A 60 -12.57 5.26 -50.55
C ALA A 60 -13.88 4.50 -50.27
N SER A 61 -14.99 5.24 -50.17
CA SER A 61 -16.39 4.81 -50.00
C SER A 61 -16.75 4.33 -48.57
N VAL A 62 -17.69 4.89 -47.81
CA VAL A 62 -18.94 5.61 -48.12
C VAL A 62 -19.30 6.53 -46.94
N ALA A 63 -19.82 7.72 -47.26
CA ALA A 63 -20.51 8.62 -46.35
C ALA A 63 -22.02 8.27 -46.25
N ALA A 64 -22.61 8.58 -45.09
CA ALA A 64 -24.04 8.87 -44.85
C ALA A 64 -25.11 7.77 -45.07
N ALA A 65 -25.78 7.37 -43.99
CA ALA A 65 -27.24 7.15 -43.84
C ALA A 65 -27.49 6.65 -42.40
N ALA A 66 -28.02 7.45 -41.47
CA ALA A 66 -29.44 7.78 -41.26
C ALA A 66 -30.36 6.55 -41.06
N CYS A 67 -30.89 6.43 -39.84
CA CYS A 67 -32.16 5.83 -39.38
C CYS A 67 -32.78 4.68 -40.20
N VAL A 68 -33.08 3.54 -39.54
CA VAL A 68 -34.44 2.95 -39.44
C VAL A 68 -34.43 1.90 -38.31
N CYS A 69 -35.11 2.22 -37.20
CA CYS A 69 -35.79 1.21 -36.40
C CYS A 69 -36.99 0.70 -37.20
N LEU A 70 -37.14 -0.61 -37.42
CA LEU A 70 -38.46 -1.25 -37.53
C LEU A 70 -38.39 -2.76 -37.28
N VAL A 71 -39.43 -3.18 -36.55
CA VAL A 71 -39.79 -4.48 -36.00
C VAL A 71 -40.10 -5.54 -37.07
N VAL A 72 -39.91 -6.83 -36.76
CA VAL A 72 -40.89 -7.95 -36.82
C VAL A 72 -40.15 -9.30 -36.89
N GLY A 73 -40.49 -10.21 -35.97
CA GLY A 73 -40.18 -11.64 -36.14
C GLY A 73 -40.35 -12.51 -34.89
N ALA A 74 -41.50 -12.45 -34.21
CA ALA A 74 -41.89 -13.49 -33.26
C ALA A 74 -42.23 -14.79 -34.01
N VAL A 75 -41.82 -15.96 -33.48
CA VAL A 75 -42.54 -17.25 -33.39
C VAL A 75 -41.53 -18.33 -32.96
N GLY A 76 -41.76 -18.99 -31.82
CA GLY A 76 -40.96 -20.15 -31.42
C GLY A 76 -41.03 -20.59 -29.95
N TYR A 77 -42.17 -20.43 -29.28
CA TYR A 77 -42.44 -21.11 -28.02
C TYR A 77 -42.74 -22.58 -28.30
N THR A 78 -42.02 -23.53 -27.67
CA THR A 78 -42.53 -24.75 -26.99
C THR A 78 -41.42 -25.78 -26.70
N ASN A 79 -41.36 -26.23 -25.44
CA ASN A 79 -41.12 -27.61 -24.94
C ASN A 79 -39.79 -28.32 -25.35
N MET A 80 -39.04 -29.00 -24.47
CA MET A 80 -39.50 -30.03 -23.53
C MET A 80 -38.34 -30.56 -22.65
N ASN A 81 -38.66 -30.88 -21.40
CA ASN A 81 -38.16 -31.98 -20.54
C ASN A 81 -36.68 -32.06 -20.14
N ALA A 82 -36.36 -31.85 -18.85
CA ALA A 82 -36.53 -32.80 -17.73
C ALA A 82 -35.48 -33.93 -17.73
N GLY A 83 -34.47 -33.76 -16.86
CA GLY A 83 -33.53 -34.80 -16.47
C GLY A 83 -33.01 -34.52 -15.06
N LYS A 84 -33.66 -35.13 -14.07
CA LYS A 84 -33.21 -35.17 -12.66
C LYS A 84 -31.84 -35.83 -12.58
N ASN A 85 -30.91 -35.23 -11.84
CA ASN A 85 -29.81 -35.95 -11.20
C ASN A 85 -29.67 -35.42 -9.77
N GLU A 86 -30.16 -36.20 -8.81
CA GLU A 86 -29.95 -36.01 -7.38
C GLU A 86 -28.46 -36.27 -7.07
N ARG A 87 -27.79 -35.31 -6.42
CA ARG A 87 -26.50 -35.51 -5.75
C ARG A 87 -26.74 -35.61 -4.23
N PRO A 88 -25.95 -36.40 -3.48
CA PRO A 88 -26.21 -36.71 -2.08
C PRO A 88 -25.99 -35.48 -1.19
N GLY A 89 -26.86 -35.31 -0.19
CA GLY A 89 -26.90 -34.14 0.68
C GLY A 89 -25.60 -33.90 1.45
N THR A 90 -25.09 -32.69 1.31
CA THR A 90 -24.19 -32.05 2.28
C THR A 90 -25.00 -31.66 3.50
N VAL A 91 -24.50 -32.06 4.68
CA VAL A 91 -25.02 -31.64 5.98
C VAL A 91 -24.78 -30.13 6.11
N THR A 92 -25.85 -29.34 5.96
CA THR A 92 -25.89 -27.94 6.36
C THR A 92 -26.01 -27.88 7.88
N GLU A 93 -24.88 -27.77 8.59
CA GLU A 93 -24.91 -27.10 9.89
C GLU A 93 -25.17 -25.62 9.60
N GLY A 94 -26.44 -25.22 9.74
CA GLY A 94 -26.86 -23.83 9.62
C GLY A 94 -26.16 -22.98 10.66
N ARG A 95 -25.35 -22.03 10.19
CA ARG A 95 -25.11 -20.79 10.92
C ARG A 95 -26.12 -19.79 10.35
N SER A 96 -27.03 -19.32 11.20
CA SER A 96 -28.11 -18.42 10.82
C SER A 96 -27.56 -17.09 10.28
N GLU A 97 -28.32 -16.43 9.41
CA GLU A 97 -28.14 -15.05 8.95
C GLU A 97 -28.17 -14.00 10.11
N GLU A 98 -28.15 -14.43 11.38
CA GLU A 98 -28.28 -13.60 12.59
C GLU A 98 -26.95 -13.00 13.11
N ASP A 99 -25.80 -13.33 12.52
CA ASP A 99 -24.47 -12.83 12.97
C ASP A 99 -23.98 -11.60 12.17
N GLN A 100 -24.77 -11.07 11.22
CA GLN A 100 -24.43 -9.82 10.51
C GLN A 100 -24.39 -8.66 11.52
N GLY A 101 -23.24 -8.01 11.64
CA GLY A 101 -23.07 -6.80 12.47
C GLY A 101 -22.33 -6.98 13.80
N LYS A 102 -22.24 -8.17 14.41
CA LYS A 102 -21.48 -8.36 15.67
C LYS A 102 -20.20 -9.16 15.48
N ILE A 103 -19.13 -8.72 16.14
CA ILE A 103 -17.85 -9.44 16.15
C ILE A 103 -17.82 -10.41 17.34
N ALA A 104 -17.76 -11.71 17.05
CA ALA A 104 -17.69 -12.74 18.09
C ALA A 104 -16.28 -12.78 18.72
N LEU A 105 -16.23 -12.98 20.04
CA LEU A 105 -14.98 -13.26 20.76
C LEU A 105 -14.68 -14.76 20.80
N ALA A 106 -13.41 -15.13 20.83
CA ALA A 106 -12.99 -16.51 21.02
C ALA A 106 -13.40 -16.98 22.42
N LYS A 107 -14.05 -18.15 22.49
CA LYS A 107 -14.45 -18.75 23.78
C LYS A 107 -13.24 -19.35 24.51
N ASN A 108 -12.26 -19.82 23.75
CA ASN A 108 -11.01 -20.42 24.20
C ASN A 108 -10.08 -20.64 22.98
N TYR A 109 -8.84 -21.06 23.22
CA TYR A 109 -7.89 -21.33 22.15
C TYR A 109 -8.23 -22.54 21.27
N ASP A 110 -9.05 -23.48 21.74
CA ASP A 110 -9.45 -24.63 20.91
C ASP A 110 -10.37 -24.22 19.75
N GLU A 111 -11.12 -23.13 19.92
CA GLU A 111 -11.89 -22.53 18.83
C GLU A 111 -10.96 -22.00 17.72
N ILE A 112 -9.91 -21.26 18.08
CA ILE A 112 -8.90 -20.76 17.13
C ILE A 112 -8.19 -21.93 16.43
N LYS A 113 -7.79 -22.97 17.18
CA LYS A 113 -7.20 -24.20 16.60
C LYS A 113 -8.10 -24.86 15.55
N LYS A 114 -9.43 -24.80 15.70
CA LYS A 114 -10.36 -25.38 14.72
C LYS A 114 -10.22 -24.71 13.34
N TYR A 115 -10.09 -23.39 13.32
CA TYR A 115 -9.90 -22.61 12.10
C TYR A 115 -8.53 -22.88 11.46
N LEU A 116 -7.47 -22.94 12.27
CA LEU A 116 -6.12 -23.27 11.80
C LEU A 116 -6.04 -24.67 11.18
N LYS A 117 -6.71 -25.67 11.80
CA LYS A 117 -6.83 -27.02 11.23
C LYS A 117 -7.57 -27.03 9.90
N GLU A 118 -8.57 -26.18 9.73
CA GLU A 118 -9.29 -26.09 8.46
C GLU A 118 -8.42 -25.48 7.36
N ASN A 119 -7.59 -24.50 7.70
CA ASN A 119 -6.54 -23.99 6.81
C ASN A 119 -5.55 -25.08 6.39
N GLU A 120 -5.04 -25.87 7.34
CA GLU A 120 -4.14 -26.98 7.07
C GLU A 120 -4.78 -28.01 6.12
N LYS A 121 -6.07 -28.34 6.30
CA LYS A 121 -6.80 -29.25 5.40
C LYS A 121 -6.95 -28.67 4.00
N ARG A 122 -7.30 -27.38 3.87
CA ARG A 122 -7.44 -26.73 2.54
C ARG A 122 -6.11 -26.73 1.79
N ALA A 123 -5.02 -26.38 2.47
CA ALA A 123 -3.68 -26.45 1.89
C ALA A 123 -3.32 -27.87 1.41
N LYS A 124 -3.64 -28.90 2.21
CA LYS A 124 -3.41 -30.31 1.82
C LYS A 124 -4.34 -30.79 0.69
N GLY A 125 -5.56 -30.28 0.61
CA GLY A 125 -6.55 -30.63 -0.41
C GLY A 125 -6.25 -30.04 -1.80
N GLN A 126 -5.56 -28.89 -1.87
CA GLN A 126 -5.05 -28.32 -3.12
C GLN A 126 -3.77 -29.02 -3.62
N ASN A 127 -3.01 -29.68 -2.75
CA ASN A 127 -1.75 -30.38 -3.04
C ASN A 127 -1.91 -31.76 -3.77
N GLY A 128 -2.98 -31.97 -4.53
CA GLY A 128 -3.10 -33.09 -5.49
C GLY A 128 -2.19 -32.94 -6.71
N PHE A 129 -1.62 -31.75 -6.92
CA PHE A 129 -0.51 -31.49 -7.82
C PHE A 129 0.69 -30.97 -7.01
N GLY A 130 1.83 -31.65 -7.20
CA GLY A 130 3.19 -31.37 -6.72
C GLY A 130 3.43 -30.26 -5.69
N ARG A 131 4.07 -30.66 -4.57
CA ARG A 131 4.81 -29.82 -3.61
C ARG A 131 5.40 -28.57 -4.27
N ALA A 132 4.78 -27.42 -4.03
CA ALA A 132 5.44 -26.13 -4.04
C ALA A 132 5.30 -25.60 -2.61
N ASP A 133 6.45 -25.40 -1.95
CA ASP A 133 6.52 -24.62 -0.72
C ASP A 133 6.10 -23.19 -1.08
N ALA A 134 4.79 -22.92 -1.07
CA ALA A 134 4.25 -21.58 -1.11
C ALA A 134 4.31 -21.02 0.31
N ALA A 135 5.52 -20.62 0.73
CA ALA A 135 5.63 -19.55 1.69
C ALA A 135 4.94 -18.34 1.05
N TYR A 136 3.72 -18.04 1.51
CA TYR A 136 3.07 -16.77 1.22
C TYR A 136 3.85 -15.69 1.96
N MET A 137 4.98 -15.29 1.36
CA MET A 137 5.56 -13.98 1.62
C MET A 137 4.72 -13.01 0.81
N THR A 138 3.60 -12.56 1.37
CA THR A 138 3.07 -11.25 1.01
C THR A 138 3.98 -10.25 1.71
N ASP A 139 5.07 -9.90 1.03
CA ASP A 139 5.82 -8.70 1.35
C ASP A 139 4.91 -7.53 0.95
N GLY A 140 4.00 -7.21 1.86
CA GLY A 140 3.04 -6.13 1.75
C GLY A 140 3.38 -5.07 2.76
N ALA A 141 4.60 -4.51 2.67
CA ALA A 141 4.84 -3.18 3.19
C ALA A 141 4.03 -2.20 2.33
N MET A 142 2.72 -2.16 2.59
CA MET A 142 1.81 -1.19 2.03
C MET A 142 2.11 0.12 2.75
N ALA A 143 2.90 0.98 2.11
CA ALA A 143 2.99 2.33 2.63
C ALA A 143 1.68 3.04 2.29
N GLU A 144 1.12 3.63 3.34
CA GLU A 144 -0.24 4.18 3.37
C GLU A 144 -0.29 5.43 2.49
N SER A 145 -1.22 6.36 2.68
CA SER A 145 -1.80 7.16 1.59
C SER A 145 -2.80 8.20 2.10
N SER A 146 -2.49 9.34 2.74
CA SER A 146 -3.30 10.59 2.64
C SER A 146 -2.69 11.78 3.36
N VAL A 147 -3.35 12.94 3.24
CA VAL A 147 -2.93 14.23 3.80
C VAL A 147 -4.15 14.86 4.43
N ALA A 148 -4.10 15.19 5.70
CA ALA A 148 -5.03 16.16 6.26
C ALA A 148 -5.02 17.45 5.43
N GLU A 149 -6.16 18.11 5.30
CA GLU A 149 -6.13 19.52 4.94
C GLU A 149 -5.34 20.21 6.04
N SER A 150 -4.15 20.76 5.74
CA SER A 150 -3.35 21.48 6.72
C SER A 150 -3.98 22.85 6.97
N THR A 151 -5.24 22.91 7.40
CA THR A 151 -5.87 24.14 7.87
C THR A 151 -6.81 23.85 9.03
N LYS A 152 -6.32 24.20 10.24
CA LYS A 152 -6.96 24.17 11.57
C LYS A 152 -6.87 22.87 12.39
N ASP A 153 -5.68 22.60 12.91
CA ASP A 153 -5.45 22.66 14.37
C ASP A 153 -3.96 22.71 14.80
N MET A 154 -3.17 23.52 14.08
CA MET A 154 -1.93 24.11 14.62
C MET A 154 -1.98 25.64 14.47
N ALA A 155 -3.01 26.28 15.04
CA ALA A 155 -2.97 27.72 15.24
C ALA A 155 -1.89 28.07 16.29
N GLY A 156 -0.61 28.00 15.90
CA GLY A 156 0.52 28.41 16.73
C GLY A 156 1.87 27.71 16.53
N ALA A 157 1.98 26.65 15.71
CA ALA A 157 3.26 25.98 15.47
C ALA A 157 3.87 26.40 14.12
N ASP A 158 5.14 26.79 14.12
CA ASP A 158 5.84 27.35 12.95
C ASP A 158 6.55 26.27 12.12
N TYR A 159 6.16 24.99 12.21
CA TYR A 159 6.87 23.87 11.56
C TYR A 159 5.90 22.88 10.89
N SER A 160 6.38 22.12 9.90
CA SER A 160 5.60 21.04 9.27
C SER A 160 5.68 19.74 10.04
N ASP A 161 4.59 19.00 10.06
CA ASP A 161 4.64 17.57 10.30
C ASP A 161 4.99 16.81 9.00
N THR A 162 5.26 15.50 9.10
CA THR A 162 5.29 14.61 7.94
C THR A 162 3.89 14.41 7.37
N ASN A 163 3.79 13.84 6.17
CA ASN A 163 2.51 13.60 5.53
C ASN A 163 1.67 12.55 6.30
N ILE A 164 0.43 12.88 6.69
CA ILE A 164 -0.41 12.05 7.58
C ILE A 164 -1.75 11.60 6.97
N ARG A 165 -2.14 10.34 7.22
CA ARG A 165 -3.36 9.74 6.62
C ARG A 165 -4.67 10.36 7.13
N GLN A 166 -4.73 10.92 8.32
CA GLN A 166 -5.99 11.40 8.90
C GLN A 166 -5.71 12.61 9.78
N GLU A 167 -6.46 13.69 9.55
CA GLU A 167 -6.36 14.88 10.39
C GLU A 167 -6.67 14.55 11.86
N GLY A 168 -5.88 15.14 12.77
CA GLY A 168 -6.00 14.89 14.21
C GLY A 168 -5.45 13.54 14.70
N VAL A 169 -4.93 12.70 13.80
CA VAL A 169 -4.32 11.42 14.16
C VAL A 169 -2.84 11.41 13.76
N GLY A 170 -1.96 11.42 14.77
CA GLY A 170 -0.52 11.42 14.56
C GLY A 170 0.00 10.08 14.04
N GLU A 171 1.00 10.13 13.16
CA GLU A 171 1.67 8.96 12.59
C GLU A 171 3.17 9.03 12.81
N ALA A 172 3.76 7.85 13.07
CA ALA A 172 5.21 7.68 13.10
C ALA A 172 5.78 7.76 11.68
N ASP A 173 7.06 8.15 11.56
CA ASP A 173 7.80 8.18 10.30
C ASP A 173 9.30 8.04 10.60
N THR A 174 10.16 8.06 9.59
CA THR A 174 11.61 7.94 9.75
C THR A 174 12.26 9.25 10.23
N VAL A 175 11.55 10.37 10.15
CA VAL A 175 11.99 11.67 10.65
C VAL A 175 10.81 12.38 11.29
N LYS A 176 10.97 12.92 12.50
CA LYS A 176 9.97 13.78 13.14
C LYS A 176 10.64 15.01 13.77
N THR A 177 9.83 16.02 14.11
CA THR A 177 10.31 17.26 14.73
C THR A 177 9.38 17.71 15.86
N ASP A 178 9.95 18.32 16.89
CA ASP A 178 9.23 19.04 17.96
C ASP A 178 9.23 20.57 17.74
N GLY A 179 9.70 21.01 16.57
CA GLY A 179 9.89 22.42 16.21
C GLY A 179 11.22 23.03 16.66
N LYS A 180 12.08 22.28 17.35
CA LYS A 180 13.43 22.71 17.76
C LYS A 180 14.51 21.69 17.46
N ASN A 181 14.14 20.41 17.45
CA ASN A 181 15.01 19.29 17.22
C ASN A 181 14.43 18.39 16.12
N LEU A 182 15.32 17.74 15.38
CA LEU A 182 14.98 16.63 14.49
C LEU A 182 15.28 15.31 15.19
N TYR A 183 14.37 14.35 15.04
CA TYR A 183 14.50 12.97 15.51
C TYR A 183 14.56 12.09 14.27
N ILE A 184 15.74 11.56 13.96
CA ILE A 184 16.05 10.97 12.66
C ILE A 184 16.44 9.50 12.85
N LEU A 185 15.73 8.61 12.17
CA LEU A 185 16.16 7.24 12.01
C LEU A 185 17.28 7.17 10.96
N ASN A 186 18.50 6.87 11.42
CA ASN A 186 19.68 6.62 10.60
C ASN A 186 20.11 5.16 10.78
N ASP A 187 19.81 4.31 9.80
CA ASP A 187 19.99 2.85 9.86
C ASP A 187 19.34 2.19 11.10
N GLN A 188 20.11 1.91 12.14
CA GLN A 188 19.65 1.27 13.39
C GLN A 188 19.83 2.16 14.62
N THR A 189 19.93 3.45 14.36
CA THR A 189 20.17 4.46 15.38
C THR A 189 19.19 5.61 15.21
N VAL A 190 18.71 6.17 16.33
CA VAL A 190 17.90 7.38 16.32
C VAL A 190 18.76 8.55 16.77
N GLU A 191 19.01 9.48 15.86
CA GLU A 191 19.79 10.69 16.09
C GLU A 191 18.87 11.84 16.46
N ILE A 192 19.29 12.64 17.45
CA ILE A 192 18.60 13.84 17.92
C ILE A 192 19.46 15.04 17.58
N VAL A 193 18.98 15.89 16.67
CA VAL A 193 19.72 17.03 16.14
C VAL A 193 19.05 18.34 16.56
N ASP A 194 19.76 19.22 17.24
CA ASP A 194 19.33 20.61 17.50
C ASP A 194 19.38 21.41 16.20
N VAL A 195 18.24 21.99 15.85
CA VAL A 195 18.07 22.85 14.67
C VAL A 195 17.52 24.23 15.03
N SER A 196 17.61 24.60 16.31
CA SER A 196 17.17 25.91 16.83
C SER A 196 18.10 27.06 16.43
N GLN A 197 19.28 26.76 15.88
CA GLN A 197 20.25 27.71 15.33
C GLN A 197 20.58 27.34 13.88
N ALA A 198 21.21 28.27 13.14
CA ALA A 198 21.61 28.04 11.75
C ALA A 198 22.63 26.90 11.61
N GLU A 199 23.57 26.80 12.56
CA GLU A 199 24.51 25.67 12.67
C GLU A 199 23.82 24.54 13.46
N MET A 200 23.56 23.43 12.78
CA MET A 200 22.93 22.24 13.34
C MET A 200 23.90 21.52 14.27
N LYS A 201 23.38 20.91 15.34
CA LYS A 201 24.21 20.19 16.31
C LYS A 201 23.62 18.84 16.64
N ASP A 202 24.40 17.80 16.42
CA ASP A 202 24.10 16.49 16.98
C ASP A 202 24.12 16.57 18.52
N LEU A 203 23.03 16.14 19.15
CA LEU A 203 22.83 16.19 20.60
C LEU A 203 22.99 14.83 21.26
N ALA A 204 22.38 13.79 20.67
CA ALA A 204 22.31 12.46 21.25
C ALA A 204 21.97 11.43 20.19
N SER A 205 22.46 10.22 20.42
CA SER A 205 22.27 9.05 19.58
C SER A 205 21.72 7.92 20.44
N ILE A 206 20.62 7.30 20.00
CA ILE A 206 19.96 6.20 20.70
C ILE A 206 20.07 4.93 19.85
N GLU A 207 20.83 3.96 20.35
CA GLU A 207 20.94 2.62 19.76
C GLU A 207 20.00 1.65 20.50
N ILE A 208 19.39 0.73 19.75
CA ILE A 208 18.65 -0.41 20.29
C ILE A 208 19.53 -1.68 20.13
N ASP A 209 19.28 -2.71 20.94
CA ASP A 209 20.03 -3.98 20.93
C ASP A 209 20.25 -4.56 19.51
N GLU A 210 21.39 -5.25 19.31
CA GLU A 210 21.86 -5.75 18.00
C GLU A 210 20.88 -6.66 17.23
N ASN A 211 19.89 -7.29 17.89
CA ASN A 211 18.89 -8.15 17.27
C ASN A 211 17.56 -7.43 16.97
N CYS A 212 17.56 -6.10 17.05
CA CYS A 212 16.39 -5.27 16.79
C CYS A 212 16.54 -4.53 15.47
N PHE A 213 15.41 -4.26 14.82
CA PHE A 213 15.32 -3.45 13.61
C PHE A 213 14.37 -2.27 13.84
N ILE A 214 14.89 -1.05 13.96
CA ILE A 214 14.08 0.16 14.10
C ILE A 214 13.30 0.42 12.81
N ARG A 215 12.01 0.75 12.96
CA ARG A 215 11.05 0.94 11.87
C ARG A 215 10.76 2.42 11.65
N GLU A 216 10.28 3.09 12.69
CA GLU A 216 9.80 4.47 12.66
C GLU A 216 9.94 5.11 14.04
N VAL A 217 9.86 6.44 14.09
CA VAL A 217 9.85 7.25 15.31
C VAL A 217 8.64 8.16 15.35
N PHE A 218 8.22 8.53 16.56
CA PHE A 218 7.19 9.54 16.80
C PHE A 218 7.62 10.45 17.94
N VAL A 219 7.37 11.76 17.85
CA VAL A 219 7.64 12.69 18.94
C VAL A 219 6.44 13.58 19.21
N SER A 220 6.09 13.74 20.48
CA SER A 220 5.09 14.71 20.94
C SER A 220 5.25 14.94 22.45
N ASP A 221 4.97 16.16 22.92
CA ASP A 221 4.92 16.51 24.35
C ASP A 221 6.14 16.07 25.18
N GLY A 222 7.35 16.17 24.62
CA GLY A 222 8.60 15.75 25.28
C GLY A 222 8.74 14.24 25.45
N ARG A 223 8.00 13.46 24.66
CA ARG A 223 8.08 12.00 24.56
C ARG A 223 8.47 11.60 23.15
N LEU A 224 9.48 10.74 23.04
CA LEU A 224 9.90 10.08 21.81
C LEU A 224 9.49 8.61 21.89
N VAL A 225 8.82 8.09 20.86
CA VAL A 225 8.55 6.67 20.69
C VAL A 225 9.46 6.14 19.59
N ILE A 226 10.26 5.12 19.90
CA ILE A 226 11.06 4.37 18.94
C ILE A 226 10.37 3.03 18.72
N LEU A 227 9.92 2.79 17.49
CA LEU A 227 9.26 1.56 17.09
C LEU A 227 10.28 0.63 16.45
N TYR A 228 10.40 -0.59 16.95
CA TYR A 228 11.36 -1.57 16.43
C TYR A 228 10.79 -2.98 16.46
N THR A 229 11.29 -3.83 15.57
CA THR A 229 11.03 -5.27 15.59
C THR A 229 12.18 -5.98 16.27
N GLU A 230 11.91 -6.81 17.26
CA GLU A 230 12.87 -7.72 17.88
C GLU A 230 12.62 -9.15 17.39
N SER A 231 13.62 -9.75 16.72
CA SER A 231 13.52 -11.12 16.22
C SER A 231 14.23 -12.09 17.18
N LYS A 232 13.46 -13.00 17.80
CA LYS A 232 13.98 -14.00 18.74
C LYS A 232 13.94 -15.40 18.14
N CYS A 233 15.05 -16.11 18.20
CA CYS A 233 15.08 -17.54 17.94
C CYS A 233 14.67 -18.30 19.19
N GLU A 234 13.51 -18.96 19.15
CA GLU A 234 13.07 -19.85 20.23
C GLU A 234 13.45 -21.30 19.89
N GLU A 235 13.90 -22.06 20.91
CA GLU A 235 14.22 -23.49 20.76
C GLU A 235 12.96 -24.25 20.30
N GLY A 236 13.00 -24.80 19.09
CA GLY A 236 11.95 -25.69 18.60
C GLY A 236 11.98 -27.05 19.30
N LYS A 237 10.94 -27.87 19.06
CA LYS A 237 10.83 -29.22 19.63
C LYS A 237 11.89 -30.22 19.11
N LYS A 238 12.67 -29.86 18.08
CA LYS A 238 13.83 -30.62 17.60
C LYS A 238 15.08 -29.73 17.68
N ALA A 239 16.22 -30.32 18.03
CA ALA A 239 17.49 -29.62 18.27
C ALA A 239 18.09 -28.90 17.04
N GLU A 240 17.46 -29.00 15.86
CA GLU A 240 17.92 -28.44 14.58
C GLU A 240 16.97 -27.36 14.02
N ASP A 241 15.81 -27.12 14.66
CA ASP A 241 14.71 -26.27 14.15
C ASP A 241 14.49 -25.06 15.09
N GLY A 242 15.32 -24.02 15.01
CA GLY A 242 15.00 -22.74 15.66
C GLY A 242 13.84 -22.06 14.94
N ILE A 243 12.81 -21.62 15.66
CA ILE A 243 11.72 -20.81 15.08
C ILE A 243 11.99 -19.36 15.44
N TYR A 244 12.17 -18.52 14.42
CA TYR A 244 12.23 -17.08 14.62
C TYR A 244 10.83 -16.53 14.85
N LYS A 245 10.67 -15.77 15.93
CA LYS A 245 9.46 -15.04 16.27
C LYS A 245 9.78 -13.57 16.37
N ASP A 246 8.93 -12.78 15.75
CA ASP A 246 9.07 -11.34 15.72
C ASP A 246 8.13 -10.70 16.74
N TYR A 247 8.67 -9.69 17.42
CA TYR A 247 7.97 -8.90 18.40
C TYR A 247 8.07 -7.43 18.02
N THR A 248 6.93 -6.78 17.83
CA THR A 248 6.86 -5.33 17.66
C THR A 248 6.99 -4.68 19.03
N CYS A 249 7.93 -3.77 19.15
CA CYS A 249 8.24 -3.05 20.38
C CYS A 249 8.11 -1.54 20.18
N ALA A 250 7.63 -0.86 21.21
CA ALA A 250 7.56 0.60 21.30
C ALA A 250 8.28 1.05 22.57
N ALA A 251 9.52 1.53 22.42
CA ALA A 251 10.27 2.14 23.51
C ALA A 251 9.94 3.63 23.60
N VAL A 252 9.45 4.06 24.75
CA VAL A 252 9.11 5.46 25.04
C VAL A 252 10.26 6.08 25.82
N TYR A 253 10.75 7.23 25.36
CA TYR A 253 11.79 8.02 25.98
C TYR A 253 11.24 9.38 26.42
N ASP A 254 11.68 9.86 27.59
CA ASP A 254 11.60 11.26 27.97
C ASP A 254 12.71 12.03 27.27
N VAL A 255 12.32 13.01 26.45
CA VAL A 255 13.20 13.89 25.66
C VAL A 255 13.00 15.36 26.02
N THR A 256 12.51 15.64 27.24
CA THR A 256 12.44 17.02 27.75
C THR A 256 13.83 17.68 27.86
N ASP A 257 14.88 16.86 28.00
CA ASP A 257 16.28 17.22 27.74
C ASP A 257 16.79 16.38 26.55
N PRO A 258 16.74 16.88 25.30
CA PRO A 258 17.07 16.11 24.10
C PRO A 258 18.54 15.69 24.02
N ALA A 259 19.43 16.34 24.78
CA ALA A 259 20.83 15.94 24.89
C ALA A 259 21.06 14.76 25.86
N ASN A 260 20.05 14.40 26.66
CA ASN A 260 20.12 13.31 27.63
C ASN A 260 18.79 12.51 27.65
N PRO A 261 18.42 11.84 26.53
CA PRO A 261 17.19 11.06 26.45
C PRO A 261 17.17 9.94 27.49
N ARG A 262 16.00 9.68 28.09
CA ARG A 262 15.84 8.66 29.15
C ARG A 262 14.69 7.72 28.85
N GLU A 263 14.95 6.42 28.77
CA GLU A 263 13.89 5.43 28.60
C GLU A 263 12.89 5.48 29.77
N ALA A 264 11.61 5.63 29.43
CA ALA A 264 10.48 5.63 30.35
C ALA A 264 9.81 4.25 30.44
N GLY A 265 9.84 3.46 29.35
CA GLY A 265 9.38 2.08 29.35
C GLY A 265 9.19 1.53 27.93
N VAL A 266 8.95 0.23 27.84
CA VAL A 266 8.81 -0.49 26.56
C VAL A 266 7.51 -1.30 26.54
N ILE A 267 6.73 -1.14 25.48
CA ILE A 267 5.65 -2.06 25.12
C ILE A 267 6.15 -3.10 24.12
N SER A 268 5.87 -4.39 24.34
CA SER A 268 6.20 -5.46 23.40
C SER A 268 4.96 -6.32 23.13
N GLN A 269 4.69 -6.58 21.85
CA GLN A 269 3.62 -7.46 21.37
C GLN A 269 4.10 -8.34 20.21
N SER A 270 3.57 -9.55 20.11
CA SER A 270 3.91 -10.45 19.00
C SER A 270 3.53 -9.90 17.64
N GLY A 271 4.31 -10.26 16.63
CA GLY A 271 4.07 -9.93 15.23
C GLY A 271 5.01 -8.87 14.68
N GLN A 272 4.97 -8.73 13.36
CA GLN A 272 5.70 -7.72 12.61
C GLN A 272 5.00 -6.37 12.72
N TYR A 273 5.79 -5.29 12.74
CA TYR A 273 5.23 -3.93 12.82
C TYR A 273 4.38 -3.65 11.59
N HIS A 274 3.13 -3.24 11.82
CA HIS A 274 2.23 -2.79 10.75
C HIS A 274 2.20 -1.26 10.73
N THR A 275 1.69 -0.65 11.79
CA THR A 275 1.55 0.81 11.86
C THR A 275 1.32 1.29 13.30
N MET A 276 1.44 2.60 13.51
CA MET A 276 1.20 3.23 14.80
C MET A 276 0.42 4.53 14.63
N ARG A 277 -0.51 4.79 15.55
CA ARG A 277 -1.28 6.04 15.62
C ARG A 277 -1.18 6.68 17.00
N VAL A 278 -1.21 8.00 17.05
CA VAL A 278 -1.30 8.76 18.29
C VAL A 278 -2.49 9.70 18.25
N LYS A 279 -3.34 9.64 19.29
CA LYS A 279 -4.46 10.58 19.47
C LYS A 279 -4.69 10.83 20.96
N ASP A 280 -4.94 12.09 21.31
CA ASP A 280 -5.27 12.52 22.68
C ASP A 280 -4.27 12.05 23.75
N GLY A 281 -2.98 11.93 23.40
CA GLY A 281 -1.91 11.47 24.28
C GLY A 281 -1.84 9.94 24.46
N TYR A 282 -2.54 9.16 23.64
CA TYR A 282 -2.48 7.70 23.64
C TYR A 282 -1.91 7.17 22.33
N VAL A 283 -1.13 6.11 22.43
CA VAL A 283 -0.55 5.36 21.31
C VAL A 283 -1.43 4.15 21.02
N TYR A 284 -1.69 3.88 19.74
CA TYR A 284 -2.34 2.69 19.22
C TYR A 284 -1.35 1.97 18.30
N LEU A 285 -0.77 0.88 18.80
CA LEU A 285 0.26 0.09 18.13
C LEU A 285 -0.36 -1.14 17.48
N VAL A 286 -0.14 -1.30 16.16
CA VAL A 286 -0.67 -2.40 15.37
C VAL A 286 0.46 -3.29 14.85
N SER A 287 0.32 -4.61 15.04
CA SER A 287 1.23 -5.61 14.48
C SER A 287 0.50 -6.79 13.87
N ASP A 288 1.15 -7.46 12.91
CA ASP A 288 0.65 -8.67 12.29
C ASP A 288 1.40 -9.90 12.79
N PHE A 289 0.69 -10.74 13.54
CA PHE A 289 1.20 -11.98 14.10
C PHE A 289 0.79 -13.18 13.24
N TYR A 290 1.72 -13.64 12.42
CA TYR A 290 1.60 -14.84 11.61
C TYR A 290 1.63 -16.10 12.49
N THR A 291 0.61 -16.95 12.36
CA THR A 291 0.58 -18.20 13.13
C THR A 291 1.46 -19.28 12.49
N TYR A 292 2.26 -19.95 13.30
CA TYR A 292 3.00 -21.14 12.94
C TYR A 292 2.29 -22.37 13.52
N TYR A 293 1.24 -22.83 12.82
CA TYR A 293 0.41 -23.94 13.30
C TYR A 293 0.66 -25.25 12.53
N ASP A 294 1.19 -26.24 13.25
CA ASP A 294 1.19 -27.65 12.91
C ASP A 294 0.45 -28.41 14.01
N SER A 295 -0.62 -29.10 13.63
CA SER A 295 -1.51 -29.83 14.55
C SER A 295 -0.82 -30.91 15.38
N SER A 296 0.40 -31.33 15.01
CA SER A 296 1.20 -32.34 15.70
C SER A 296 2.22 -31.78 16.68
N VAL A 297 2.67 -30.52 16.51
CA VAL A 297 3.84 -29.98 17.24
C VAL A 297 3.69 -28.55 17.76
N SER A 298 2.69 -27.76 17.38
CA SER A 298 2.61 -26.37 17.86
C SER A 298 2.23 -26.24 19.35
N ASN A 299 2.85 -25.28 20.02
CA ASN A 299 2.49 -24.76 21.33
C ASN A 299 1.53 -23.56 21.19
N GLU A 300 0.93 -23.12 22.29
CA GLU A 300 -0.02 -22.00 22.26
C GLU A 300 0.60 -20.69 21.77
N SER A 301 1.84 -20.41 22.16
CA SER A 301 2.64 -19.27 21.71
C SER A 301 2.96 -19.25 20.21
N ASP A 302 2.66 -20.32 19.48
CA ASP A 302 2.91 -20.36 18.03
C ASP A 302 1.71 -19.86 17.23
N TYR A 303 0.54 -19.74 17.86
CA TYR A 303 -0.67 -19.28 17.21
C TYR A 303 -1.55 -18.36 18.08
N ILE A 304 -1.14 -18.04 19.31
CA ILE A 304 -1.76 -17.02 20.16
C ILE A 304 -0.72 -15.91 20.43
N PRO A 305 -1.05 -14.64 20.16
CA PRO A 305 -0.14 -13.52 20.42
C PRO A 305 0.28 -13.42 21.89
N GLN A 306 1.51 -12.97 22.13
CA GLN A 306 2.01 -12.60 23.45
C GLN A 306 2.15 -11.09 23.58
N ILE A 307 1.70 -10.56 24.73
CA ILE A 307 1.85 -9.16 25.12
C ILE A 307 2.67 -9.15 26.40
N GLN A 308 3.79 -8.43 26.42
CA GLN A 308 4.71 -8.40 27.56
C GLN A 308 5.11 -9.82 28.03
N GLY A 309 5.34 -10.73 27.07
CA GLY A 309 5.70 -12.12 27.32
C GLY A 309 4.54 -13.05 27.74
N SER A 310 3.34 -12.53 27.98
CA SER A 310 2.17 -13.33 28.40
C SER A 310 1.20 -13.55 27.24
N LEU A 311 0.64 -14.76 27.11
CA LEU A 311 -0.37 -15.07 26.08
C LEU A 311 -1.62 -14.18 26.26
N LEU A 312 -2.11 -13.61 25.15
CA LEU A 312 -3.33 -12.82 25.12
C LEU A 312 -4.55 -13.69 25.43
N ARG A 313 -5.43 -13.24 26.33
CA ARG A 313 -6.63 -13.99 26.72
C ARG A 313 -7.55 -14.20 25.53
N ALA A 314 -8.19 -15.38 25.45
CA ALA A 314 -9.15 -15.69 24.39
C ALA A 314 -10.30 -14.67 24.29
N GLU A 315 -10.77 -14.14 25.42
CA GLU A 315 -11.83 -13.12 25.49
C GLU A 315 -11.39 -11.72 25.00
N ASP A 316 -10.12 -11.56 24.62
CA ASP A 316 -9.59 -10.37 23.95
C ASP A 316 -9.30 -10.61 22.46
N ILE A 317 -9.64 -11.80 21.94
CA ILE A 317 -9.43 -12.19 20.53
C ILE A 317 -10.78 -12.23 19.81
N TYR A 318 -10.94 -11.38 18.80
CA TYR A 318 -12.07 -11.37 17.89
C TYR A 318 -11.91 -12.42 16.79
N MET A 319 -12.98 -13.16 16.52
CA MET A 319 -13.01 -14.26 15.54
C MET A 319 -13.34 -13.75 14.12
N PRO A 320 -12.86 -14.41 13.06
CA PRO A 320 -13.14 -13.99 11.68
C PRO A 320 -14.56 -14.37 11.25
N GLN A 321 -15.06 -13.62 10.26
CA GLN A 321 -16.34 -13.90 9.60
C GLN A 321 -16.33 -15.20 8.79
N GLY A 322 -15.17 -15.59 8.26
CA GLY A 322 -14.99 -16.80 7.49
C GLY A 322 -14.94 -18.07 8.33
N THR A 323 -14.50 -19.17 7.72
CA THR A 323 -14.27 -20.46 8.39
C THR A 323 -12.77 -20.78 8.58
N THR A 324 -11.91 -19.84 8.23
CA THR A 324 -10.45 -19.98 8.17
C THR A 324 -9.78 -18.71 8.69
N GLY A 325 -8.56 -18.85 9.21
CA GLY A 325 -7.71 -17.76 9.67
C GLY A 325 -6.27 -18.26 9.87
N SER A 326 -5.28 -17.46 9.50
CA SER A 326 -3.85 -17.77 9.53
C SER A 326 -3.01 -16.78 10.34
N GLN A 327 -3.58 -15.65 10.77
CA GLN A 327 -2.86 -14.63 11.52
C GLN A 327 -3.76 -13.81 12.44
N HIS A 328 -3.13 -13.01 13.30
CA HIS A 328 -3.79 -12.05 14.17
C HIS A 328 -3.28 -10.64 13.87
N THR A 329 -4.19 -9.69 13.66
CA THR A 329 -3.85 -8.26 13.80
C THR A 329 -3.99 -7.89 15.26
N VAL A 330 -2.90 -7.48 15.90
CA VAL A 330 -2.82 -7.16 17.34
C VAL A 330 -2.79 -5.66 17.50
N ILE A 331 -3.70 -5.12 18.33
CA ILE A 331 -3.83 -3.68 18.58
C ILE A 331 -3.67 -3.45 20.08
N SER A 332 -2.60 -2.76 20.48
CA SER A 332 -2.39 -2.32 21.86
C SER A 332 -2.55 -0.81 21.97
N ALA A 333 -3.29 -0.38 23.00
CA ALA A 333 -3.50 1.02 23.33
C ALA A 333 -2.87 1.33 24.70
N PHE A 334 -2.08 2.40 24.80
CA PHE A 334 -1.41 2.82 26.03
C PHE A 334 -1.15 4.33 26.07
N ALA A 335 -0.96 4.90 27.25
CA ALA A 335 -0.67 6.33 27.39
C ALA A 335 0.77 6.67 26.96
N LEU A 336 0.95 7.73 26.17
CA LEU A 336 2.28 8.19 25.75
C LEU A 336 3.10 8.73 26.94
N SER A 337 2.43 9.33 27.93
CA SER A 337 3.09 9.88 29.11
C SER A 337 3.72 8.82 30.02
N ASP A 338 3.08 7.65 30.08
CA ASP A 338 3.51 6.46 30.83
C ASP A 338 2.99 5.20 30.09
N PRO A 339 3.86 4.47 29.35
CA PRO A 339 3.43 3.32 28.57
C PRO A 339 2.86 2.17 29.41
N THR A 340 3.15 2.13 30.71
CA THR A 340 2.65 1.07 31.61
C THR A 340 1.25 1.36 32.15
N GLU A 341 0.76 2.59 31.99
CA GLU A 341 -0.57 2.98 32.43
C GLU A 341 -1.64 2.63 31.36
N LYS A 342 -2.70 1.92 31.77
CA LYS A 342 -3.88 1.58 30.95
C LYS A 342 -3.54 0.86 29.62
N LEU A 343 -2.67 -0.14 29.67
CA LEU A 343 -2.47 -1.04 28.53
C LEU A 343 -3.74 -1.89 28.30
N GLN A 344 -4.44 -1.62 27.20
CA GLN A 344 -5.48 -2.51 26.67
C GLN A 344 -5.01 -3.09 25.35
N THR A 345 -5.14 -4.41 25.19
CA THR A 345 -4.84 -5.08 23.93
C THR A 345 -6.03 -5.89 23.46
N LYS A 346 -6.32 -5.81 22.17
CA LYS A 346 -7.23 -6.70 21.45
C LYS A 346 -6.50 -7.32 20.28
N ALA A 347 -6.89 -8.52 19.89
CA ALA A 347 -6.43 -9.12 18.65
C ALA A 347 -7.61 -9.48 17.78
N ILE A 348 -7.40 -9.44 16.48
CA ILE A 348 -8.39 -9.81 15.48
C ILE A 348 -7.80 -11.00 14.72
N PHE A 349 -8.36 -12.19 14.95
CA PHE A 349 -7.94 -13.40 14.27
C PHE A 349 -8.61 -13.47 12.88
N GLY A 350 -7.84 -13.83 11.86
CA GLY A 350 -8.29 -13.88 10.48
C GLY A 350 -7.14 -14.09 9.50
N ASN A 351 -7.14 -13.38 8.38
CA ASN A 351 -6.11 -13.43 7.34
C ASN A 351 -5.42 -12.08 7.19
N ALA A 352 -4.60 -11.91 6.15
CA ALA A 352 -3.95 -10.63 5.87
C ALA A 352 -5.01 -9.60 5.51
N GLY A 353 -4.86 -8.40 6.04
CA GLY A 353 -5.75 -7.30 5.76
C GLY A 353 -5.06 -5.96 5.93
N MET A 354 -5.63 -4.95 5.29
CA MET A 354 -5.20 -3.56 5.44
C MET A 354 -5.79 -2.96 6.72
N CYS A 355 -5.02 -2.07 7.35
CA CYS A 355 -5.45 -1.23 8.46
C CYS A 355 -5.78 0.18 7.95
N TYR A 356 -6.95 0.71 8.27
CA TYR A 356 -7.28 2.13 8.08
C TYR A 356 -7.73 2.72 9.41
N VAL A 357 -7.18 3.88 9.79
CA VAL A 357 -7.54 4.56 11.04
C VAL A 357 -8.16 5.91 10.73
N SER A 358 -9.44 6.05 11.08
CA SER A 358 -10.14 7.34 11.09
C SER A 358 -9.92 8.06 12.42
N GLU A 359 -10.53 9.23 12.59
CA GLU A 359 -10.45 9.99 13.83
C GLU A 359 -10.92 9.21 15.07
N ASN A 360 -11.88 8.30 14.91
CA ASN A 360 -12.53 7.61 16.04
C ASN A 360 -12.57 6.08 15.92
N ASN A 361 -12.17 5.53 14.77
CA ASN A 361 -12.30 4.11 14.49
C ASN A 361 -11.08 3.54 13.76
N ILE A 362 -10.76 2.28 14.05
CA ILE A 362 -9.80 1.45 13.34
C ILE A 362 -10.58 0.42 12.54
N TYR A 363 -10.27 0.32 11.26
CA TYR A 363 -10.87 -0.59 10.30
C TYR A 363 -9.84 -1.61 9.84
N ILE A 364 -10.14 -2.89 10.02
CA ILE A 364 -9.35 -3.99 9.45
C ILE A 364 -10.14 -4.60 8.29
N THR A 365 -9.57 -4.53 7.09
CA THR A 365 -10.19 -5.01 5.86
C THR A 365 -9.45 -6.22 5.32
N GLU A 366 -10.10 -7.37 5.25
CA GLU A 366 -9.51 -8.63 4.81
C GLU A 366 -10.16 -9.15 3.53
N GLU A 367 -9.35 -9.55 2.57
CA GLU A 367 -9.86 -10.21 1.37
C GLU A 367 -10.33 -11.63 1.67
N TYR A 368 -11.50 -11.97 1.12
CA TYR A 368 -12.16 -13.25 1.28
C TYR A 368 -12.42 -13.89 -0.08
N TYR A 369 -11.63 -14.93 -0.38
CA TYR A 369 -11.66 -15.71 -1.62
C TYR A 369 -12.63 -16.92 -1.57
N GLY A 370 -13.64 -16.88 -0.71
CA GLY A 370 -14.50 -18.02 -0.45
C GLY A 370 -15.43 -18.37 -1.62
N LYS A 371 -15.09 -19.43 -2.37
CA LYS A 371 -15.84 -19.99 -3.52
C LYS A 371 -17.32 -20.40 -3.27
N SER A 372 -17.87 -20.25 -2.06
CA SER A 372 -19.14 -20.87 -1.68
C SER A 372 -20.32 -19.94 -1.45
N GLU A 373 -20.13 -18.62 -1.39
CA GLU A 373 -21.20 -17.68 -0.99
C GLU A 373 -21.58 -16.66 -2.07
N THR A 374 -20.63 -16.20 -2.90
CA THR A 374 -20.85 -15.12 -3.88
C THR A 374 -20.13 -15.35 -5.21
N GLU A 375 -20.58 -14.65 -6.25
CA GLU A 375 -19.96 -14.67 -7.59
C GLU A 375 -18.66 -13.84 -7.64
N ASN A 376 -18.41 -12.95 -6.67
CA ASN A 376 -17.26 -12.04 -6.60
C ASN A 376 -16.34 -12.33 -5.42
N ILE A 377 -15.06 -11.93 -5.53
CA ILE A 377 -14.16 -11.76 -4.38
C ILE A 377 -14.77 -10.69 -3.46
N GLN A 378 -14.69 -10.89 -2.15
CA GLN A 378 -15.26 -9.97 -1.15
C GLN A 378 -14.19 -9.43 -0.22
N THR A 379 -14.43 -8.25 0.34
CA THR A 379 -13.68 -7.71 1.48
C THR A 379 -14.51 -7.78 2.74
N SER A 380 -14.01 -8.46 3.77
CA SER A 380 -14.55 -8.43 5.12
C SER A 380 -14.03 -7.20 5.86
N ILE A 381 -14.91 -6.42 6.48
CA ILE A 381 -14.57 -5.19 7.19
C ILE A 381 -14.91 -5.38 8.66
N ARG A 382 -13.99 -5.02 9.55
CA ARG A 382 -14.19 -5.01 11.01
C ARG A 382 -13.85 -3.64 11.57
N LYS A 383 -14.76 -3.08 12.38
CA LYS A 383 -14.65 -1.76 12.99
C LYS A 383 -14.39 -1.88 14.49
N ILE A 384 -13.31 -1.26 14.95
CA ILE A 384 -12.95 -1.09 16.35
C ILE A 384 -12.97 0.39 16.68
N ALA A 385 -13.84 0.82 17.60
CA ALA A 385 -13.81 2.18 18.13
C ALA A 385 -12.66 2.32 19.12
N TYR A 386 -12.06 3.51 19.16
CA TYR A 386 -11.01 3.84 20.11
C TYR A 386 -11.20 5.22 20.72
N ASP A 387 -10.98 5.34 22.04
CA ASP A 387 -11.00 6.62 22.77
C ASP A 387 -10.10 6.52 24.01
N LYS A 388 -9.09 7.39 24.10
CA LYS A 388 -8.23 7.53 25.29
C LYS A 388 -7.73 6.21 25.88
N GLY A 389 -7.22 5.35 25.00
CA GLY A 389 -6.66 4.05 25.39
C GLY A 389 -7.67 2.91 25.43
N THR A 390 -8.96 3.14 25.12
CA THR A 390 -9.93 2.05 25.00
C THR A 390 -10.00 1.50 23.58
N LEU A 391 -10.35 0.21 23.46
CA LEU A 391 -10.53 -0.54 22.23
C LEU A 391 -11.80 -1.39 22.31
N ASP A 392 -12.82 -1.01 21.55
CA ASP A 392 -14.15 -1.64 21.58
C ASP A 392 -14.59 -2.06 20.19
N ALA A 393 -14.93 -3.35 20.00
CA ALA A 393 -15.50 -3.81 18.75
C ALA A 393 -16.90 -3.20 18.55
N VAL A 394 -17.10 -2.58 17.39
CA VAL A 394 -18.39 -1.99 17.01
C VAL A 394 -19.18 -2.98 16.17
N GLY A 395 -18.60 -3.43 15.06
CA GLY A 395 -19.29 -4.34 14.15
C GLY A 395 -18.46 -4.80 12.97
N GLN A 396 -19.09 -5.61 12.13
CA GLN A 396 -18.46 -6.19 10.94
C GLN A 396 -19.43 -6.38 9.79
N THR A 397 -18.92 -6.29 8.56
CA THR A 397 -19.69 -6.50 7.33
C THR A 397 -18.81 -7.10 6.23
N LYS A 398 -19.41 -7.40 5.07
CA LYS A 398 -18.69 -7.74 3.84
C LYS A 398 -19.19 -6.87 2.70
N ILE A 399 -18.27 -6.51 1.79
CA ILE A 399 -18.59 -5.89 0.52
C ILE A 399 -18.01 -6.72 -0.62
N ASP A 400 -18.60 -6.60 -1.82
CA ASP A 400 -18.01 -7.18 -3.02
C ASP A 400 -16.86 -6.30 -3.53
N GLY A 401 -15.75 -6.92 -3.90
CA GLY A 401 -14.56 -6.27 -4.41
C GLY A 401 -13.42 -6.14 -3.41
N VAL A 402 -12.29 -5.67 -3.91
CA VAL A 402 -11.03 -5.43 -3.20
C VAL A 402 -10.68 -3.95 -3.23
N LEU A 403 -10.07 -3.46 -2.14
CA LEU A 403 -9.60 -2.08 -2.06
C LEU A 403 -8.21 -1.99 -2.69
N ASN A 404 -7.89 -0.87 -3.34
CA ASN A 404 -6.56 -0.65 -3.89
C ASN A 404 -5.53 -0.39 -2.76
N ASP A 405 -5.91 0.48 -1.83
CA ASP A 405 -5.02 1.02 -0.80
C ASP A 405 -5.84 1.68 0.33
N SER A 406 -5.13 2.28 1.29
CA SER A 406 -5.76 3.00 2.42
C SER A 406 -6.55 4.23 1.98
N PHE A 407 -6.38 4.74 0.75
CA PHE A 407 -7.12 5.86 0.19
C PHE A 407 -8.49 5.48 -0.37
N SER A 408 -8.65 4.21 -0.69
CA SER A 408 -9.88 3.63 -1.20
C SER A 408 -10.95 3.48 -0.12
N ILE A 409 -10.69 3.95 1.10
CA ILE A 409 -11.57 3.94 2.26
C ILE A 409 -11.45 5.25 3.04
N ASP A 410 -12.56 5.78 3.53
CA ASP A 410 -12.55 6.86 4.50
C ASP A 410 -13.79 6.88 5.41
N GLU A 411 -13.72 7.63 6.51
CA GLU A 411 -14.88 7.89 7.37
C GLU A 411 -15.19 9.39 7.41
N TYR A 412 -16.44 9.76 7.11
CA TYR A 412 -16.89 11.13 7.12
C TYR A 412 -18.34 11.23 7.60
N ASN A 413 -18.60 12.13 8.55
CA ASN A 413 -19.93 12.33 9.17
C ASN A 413 -20.59 11.03 9.67
N GLY A 414 -19.78 10.09 10.19
CA GLY A 414 -20.24 8.79 10.71
C GLY A 414 -20.48 7.71 9.67
N TYR A 415 -20.24 7.99 8.38
CA TYR A 415 -20.35 7.02 7.30
C TYR A 415 -18.98 6.57 6.81
N LEU A 416 -18.83 5.26 6.63
CA LEU A 416 -17.66 4.65 6.00
C LEU A 416 -17.90 4.59 4.49
N ARG A 417 -16.99 5.14 3.69
CA ARG A 417 -17.10 5.22 2.23
C ARG A 417 -15.94 4.46 1.62
N ILE A 418 -16.22 3.65 0.61
CA ILE A 418 -15.26 2.70 0.07
C ILE A 418 -15.36 2.67 -1.44
N ALA A 419 -14.23 2.82 -2.14
CA ALA A 419 -14.10 2.54 -3.56
C ALA A 419 -13.40 1.18 -3.73
N ALA A 420 -13.97 0.26 -4.50
CA ALA A 420 -13.45 -1.10 -4.64
C ALA A 420 -13.53 -1.63 -6.07
N THR A 421 -12.55 -2.44 -6.45
CA THR A 421 -12.54 -3.19 -7.72
C THR A 421 -13.27 -4.52 -7.50
N VAL A 422 -14.40 -4.72 -8.18
CA VAL A 422 -15.22 -5.93 -8.13
C VAL A 422 -14.69 -6.95 -9.13
N ILE A 423 -14.08 -8.01 -8.59
CA ILE A 423 -13.44 -9.08 -9.36
C ILE A 423 -14.28 -10.37 -9.24
N PRO A 424 -14.74 -10.95 -10.35
CA PRO A 424 -15.43 -12.24 -10.34
C PRO A 424 -14.55 -13.36 -9.78
N SER A 425 -15.13 -14.20 -8.92
CA SER A 425 -14.45 -15.30 -8.23
C SER A 425 -13.94 -16.42 -9.15
N ASP A 426 -14.45 -16.52 -10.38
CA ASP A 426 -14.03 -17.49 -11.39
C ASP A 426 -12.84 -16.99 -12.24
N TYR A 427 -12.46 -15.72 -12.11
CA TYR A 427 -11.35 -15.11 -12.85
C TYR A 427 -10.01 -15.81 -12.57
N ASN A 428 -9.74 -16.19 -11.31
CA ASN A 428 -8.53 -16.94 -10.91
C ASN A 428 -8.41 -18.35 -11.52
N ASN A 429 -9.46 -18.86 -12.17
CA ASN A 429 -9.45 -20.14 -12.86
C ASN A 429 -9.04 -20.01 -14.35
N ARG A 430 -8.79 -18.79 -14.84
CA ARG A 430 -8.26 -18.49 -16.17
C ARG A 430 -6.81 -17.97 -16.05
N ILE A 431 -5.85 -18.91 -16.14
CA ILE A 431 -4.43 -18.69 -16.42
C ILE A 431 -3.60 -18.09 -15.25
N MET A 432 -3.04 -18.97 -14.42
CA MET A 432 -1.66 -18.75 -13.95
C MET A 432 -0.75 -19.10 -15.13
N PRO A 433 0.13 -18.20 -15.63
CA PRO A 433 1.13 -18.60 -16.60
C PRO A 433 2.02 -19.65 -15.94
N VAL A 434 1.94 -20.89 -16.44
CA VAL A 434 2.83 -21.96 -16.03
C VAL A 434 4.26 -21.46 -16.28
N PRO A 435 5.17 -21.46 -15.30
CA PRO A 435 6.56 -21.11 -15.56
C PRO A 435 7.11 -22.07 -16.60
N TYR A 436 7.70 -21.48 -17.64
CA TYR A 436 8.35 -22.10 -18.78
C TYR A 436 9.08 -23.41 -18.38
N VAL A 437 8.55 -24.55 -18.84
CA VAL A 437 9.26 -25.83 -18.77
C VAL A 437 10.02 -25.98 -20.08
N GLU A 438 11.35 -26.11 -20.00
CA GLU A 438 12.23 -26.34 -21.16
C GLU A 438 11.77 -27.52 -22.04
N GLU A 439 12.08 -27.39 -23.33
CA GLU A 439 11.73 -28.29 -24.44
C GLU A 439 11.85 -29.78 -24.09
N GLY A 440 10.72 -30.49 -24.18
CA GLY A 440 10.71 -31.95 -24.12
C GLY A 440 9.40 -32.63 -23.68
N GLY A 441 8.38 -31.86 -23.27
CA GLY A 441 7.07 -32.39 -22.85
C GLY A 441 6.01 -32.30 -23.95
N SER A 442 5.32 -33.43 -24.20
CA SER A 442 4.32 -33.66 -25.25
C SER A 442 3.19 -32.63 -25.35
N ASP A 443 2.82 -32.29 -26.60
CA ASP A 443 1.62 -31.55 -26.99
C ASP A 443 0.37 -32.04 -26.23
N VAL A 444 -0.10 -31.25 -25.28
CA VAL A 444 -1.49 -31.31 -24.82
C VAL A 444 -2.22 -30.17 -25.51
N ILE A 445 -2.84 -30.49 -26.66
CA ILE A 445 -3.85 -29.65 -27.26
C ILE A 445 -5.05 -29.71 -26.31
N VAL A 446 -5.26 -28.68 -25.50
CA VAL A 446 -6.50 -28.51 -24.76
C VAL A 446 -7.52 -28.03 -25.79
N GLU A 447 -8.49 -28.89 -26.12
CA GLU A 447 -9.58 -28.51 -27.02
C GLU A 447 -10.37 -27.36 -26.40
N ASP A 448 -10.39 -26.27 -27.16
CA ASP A 448 -10.96 -24.97 -26.85
C ASP A 448 -12.49 -25.03 -27.04
N GLU A 449 -13.20 -25.70 -26.14
CA GLU A 449 -14.67 -25.73 -26.15
C GLU A 449 -15.23 -25.70 -24.72
N VAL A 450 -15.15 -24.52 -24.08
CA VAL A 450 -16.16 -24.10 -23.10
C VAL A 450 -16.72 -22.77 -23.58
N ALA A 451 -18.00 -22.79 -23.97
CA ALA A 451 -18.76 -21.61 -24.35
C ALA A 451 -18.58 -20.49 -23.32
N VAL A 452 -17.87 -19.43 -23.70
CA VAL A 452 -17.73 -18.19 -22.93
C VAL A 452 -18.97 -17.35 -23.21
N ASP A 453 -20.08 -17.67 -22.55
CA ASP A 453 -21.35 -16.91 -22.71
C ASP A 453 -21.64 -15.95 -21.53
N ASN A 454 -20.64 -15.70 -20.68
CA ASN A 454 -20.51 -14.49 -19.86
C ASN A 454 -19.00 -14.30 -19.63
N ALA A 455 -18.37 -13.33 -20.29
CA ALA A 455 -17.05 -12.89 -19.88
C ALA A 455 -17.18 -12.30 -18.48
N SER A 456 -16.51 -12.90 -17.50
CA SER A 456 -16.40 -12.37 -16.15
C SER A 456 -15.60 -11.07 -16.23
N ILE A 457 -16.30 -9.95 -16.31
CA ILE A 457 -15.73 -8.62 -16.53
C ILE A 457 -15.50 -7.96 -15.17
N GLU A 458 -14.26 -7.53 -14.92
CA GLU A 458 -13.94 -6.67 -13.78
C GLU A 458 -14.71 -5.36 -13.87
N THR A 459 -15.24 -4.89 -12.75
CA THR A 459 -15.91 -3.59 -12.65
C THR A 459 -15.49 -2.91 -11.36
N ASN A 460 -15.97 -1.69 -11.12
CA ASN A 460 -15.71 -0.97 -9.89
C ASN A 460 -17.03 -0.66 -9.17
N ALA A 461 -16.92 -0.45 -7.86
CA ALA A 461 -18.05 -0.09 -7.01
C ALA A 461 -17.64 0.96 -5.98
N LEU A 462 -18.63 1.75 -5.58
CA LEU A 462 -18.55 2.65 -4.45
C LEU A 462 -19.60 2.23 -3.43
N TYR A 463 -19.22 2.09 -2.17
CA TYR A 463 -20.11 1.72 -1.07
C TYR A 463 -20.12 2.84 -0.02
N VAL A 464 -21.28 3.06 0.58
CA VAL A 464 -21.48 3.94 1.74
C VAL A 464 -22.18 3.14 2.83
N LEU A 465 -21.51 2.97 3.95
CA LEU A 465 -21.95 2.18 5.10
C LEU A 465 -22.18 3.12 6.29
N ASP A 466 -23.19 2.86 7.11
CA ASP A 466 -23.46 3.65 8.31
C ASP A 466 -22.50 3.32 9.48
N GLU A 467 -22.74 3.94 10.63
CA GLU A 467 -21.92 3.76 11.84
C GLU A 467 -21.86 2.31 12.33
N ASN A 468 -22.86 1.48 12.00
CA ASN A 468 -22.98 0.07 12.35
C ASN A 468 -22.51 -0.87 11.23
N LEU A 469 -21.93 -0.31 10.15
CA LEU A 469 -21.53 -1.02 8.93
C LEU A 469 -22.70 -1.59 8.12
N GLU A 470 -23.88 -1.00 8.22
CA GLU A 470 -25.03 -1.35 7.36
C GLU A 470 -24.97 -0.56 6.04
N MET A 471 -25.25 -1.23 4.93
CA MET A 471 -25.25 -0.63 3.59
C MET A 471 -26.30 0.47 3.48
N THR A 472 -25.85 1.71 3.35
CA THR A 472 -26.72 2.89 3.19
C THR A 472 -26.92 3.23 1.72
N GLY A 473 -25.85 3.20 0.93
CA GLY A 473 -25.87 3.52 -0.50
C GLY A 473 -24.76 2.81 -1.26
N SER A 474 -24.94 2.62 -2.56
CA SER A 474 -23.86 2.11 -3.42
C SER A 474 -24.02 2.55 -4.87
N ILE A 475 -22.90 2.55 -5.58
CA ILE A 475 -22.83 2.63 -7.03
C ILE A 475 -22.05 1.40 -7.50
N GLN A 476 -22.56 0.65 -8.47
CA GLN A 476 -21.96 -0.62 -8.89
C GLN A 476 -21.81 -0.67 -10.42
N ASN A 477 -20.99 -1.61 -10.90
CA ASN A 477 -20.71 -1.83 -12.32
C ASN A 477 -20.09 -0.60 -13.01
N LEU A 478 -19.26 0.14 -12.28
CA LEU A 478 -18.55 1.31 -12.77
C LEU A 478 -17.34 0.89 -13.61
N ALA A 479 -17.04 1.69 -14.65
CA ALA A 479 -15.81 1.57 -15.44
C ALA A 479 -15.46 0.11 -15.80
N LYS A 480 -16.28 -0.51 -16.67
CA LYS A 480 -16.14 -1.93 -17.00
C LYS A 480 -14.78 -2.23 -17.63
N GLU A 481 -14.17 -3.31 -17.18
CA GLU A 481 -12.83 -3.77 -17.57
C GLU A 481 -11.68 -2.83 -17.15
N GLU A 482 -11.92 -1.95 -16.18
CA GLU A 482 -10.93 -1.04 -15.57
C GLU A 482 -10.83 -1.34 -14.06
N THR A 483 -9.72 -0.97 -13.42
CA THR A 483 -9.51 -1.13 -11.96
C THR A 483 -9.27 0.23 -11.32
N ILE A 484 -9.65 0.40 -10.04
CA ILE A 484 -9.28 1.61 -9.29
C ILE A 484 -7.77 1.68 -9.12
N HIS A 485 -7.20 2.84 -9.44
CA HIS A 485 -5.77 3.15 -9.27
C HIS A 485 -5.51 4.12 -8.13
N SER A 486 -6.42 5.06 -7.91
CA SER A 486 -6.31 6.04 -6.82
C SER A 486 -7.71 6.51 -6.44
N ALA A 487 -7.87 6.85 -5.17
CA ALA A 487 -9.11 7.42 -4.65
C ALA A 487 -8.80 8.56 -3.70
N ARG A 488 -9.73 9.50 -3.58
CA ARG A 488 -9.64 10.60 -2.63
C ARG A 488 -11.02 11.07 -2.24
N PHE A 489 -11.29 11.07 -0.95
CA PHE A 489 -12.52 11.59 -0.39
C PHE A 489 -12.27 12.96 0.24
N MET A 490 -13.13 13.93 -0.06
CA MET A 490 -13.01 15.33 0.33
C MET A 490 -14.39 15.89 0.68
N GLY A 491 -14.68 16.03 1.98
CA GLY A 491 -15.98 16.47 2.45
C GLY A 491 -17.09 15.59 1.86
N ASP A 492 -18.07 16.21 1.18
CA ASP A 492 -19.19 15.53 0.54
C ASP A 492 -18.85 14.92 -0.84
N ILE A 493 -17.61 15.01 -1.33
CA ILE A 493 -17.23 14.55 -2.68
C ILE A 493 -16.19 13.43 -2.61
N GLY A 494 -16.36 12.40 -3.44
CA GLY A 494 -15.34 11.39 -3.72
C GLY A 494 -14.77 11.55 -5.11
N TYR A 495 -13.46 11.40 -5.25
CA TYR A 495 -12.73 11.35 -6.52
C TYR A 495 -12.04 10.01 -6.63
N PHE A 496 -12.03 9.40 -7.81
CA PHE A 496 -11.21 8.22 -8.04
C PHE A 496 -10.85 8.08 -9.51
N VAL A 497 -9.70 7.47 -9.75
CA VAL A 497 -9.16 7.18 -11.08
C VAL A 497 -9.29 5.70 -11.32
N THR A 498 -9.79 5.33 -12.51
CA THR A 498 -9.77 3.95 -12.99
C THR A 498 -8.93 3.89 -14.27
N PHE A 499 -8.10 2.85 -14.42
CA PHE A 499 -7.20 2.72 -15.57
C PHE A 499 -7.44 1.47 -16.41
N LYS A 500 -7.29 1.65 -17.72
CA LYS A 500 -7.02 0.59 -18.70
C LYS A 500 -6.13 1.08 -19.84
N GLN A 501 -6.45 2.26 -20.40
CA GLN A 501 -5.72 2.91 -21.52
C GLN A 501 -5.90 4.45 -21.54
N ILE A 502 -7.13 4.94 -21.31
CA ILE A 502 -7.48 6.38 -21.22
C ILE A 502 -8.49 6.53 -20.08
N ASP A 503 -8.16 7.36 -19.11
CA ASP A 503 -8.74 7.24 -17.78
C ASP A 503 -9.69 8.36 -17.45
N PRO A 504 -10.92 8.06 -17.01
CA PRO A 504 -11.72 9.05 -16.31
C PRO A 504 -11.24 9.21 -14.86
N LEU A 505 -10.93 10.44 -14.47
CA LEU A 505 -11.09 10.90 -13.09
C LEU A 505 -12.59 11.09 -12.86
N PHE A 506 -13.20 10.23 -12.04
CA PHE A 506 -14.58 10.36 -11.62
C PHE A 506 -14.71 11.34 -10.46
N SER A 507 -15.82 12.08 -10.42
CA SER A 507 -16.27 12.80 -9.24
C SER A 507 -17.67 12.34 -8.83
N VAL A 508 -17.85 12.10 -7.53
CA VAL A 508 -19.06 11.51 -6.95
C VAL A 508 -19.57 12.39 -5.82
N ASP A 509 -20.84 12.77 -5.92
CA ASP A 509 -21.61 13.39 -4.84
C ASP A 509 -22.02 12.35 -3.79
N LEU A 510 -21.57 12.58 -2.56
CA LEU A 510 -21.80 11.75 -1.36
C LEU A 510 -22.55 12.53 -0.27
N SER A 511 -23.11 13.71 -0.58
CA SER A 511 -23.86 14.54 0.37
C SER A 511 -25.16 13.88 0.87
N ASP A 512 -25.75 13.00 0.05
CA ASP A 512 -26.83 12.07 0.45
C ASP A 512 -26.26 10.64 0.49
N PRO A 513 -25.89 10.13 1.68
CA PRO A 513 -25.32 8.78 1.84
C PRO A 513 -26.19 7.66 1.25
N SER A 514 -27.50 7.85 1.16
CA SER A 514 -28.44 6.85 0.64
C SER A 514 -28.53 6.82 -0.89
N ASN A 515 -27.98 7.85 -1.54
CA ASN A 515 -28.13 8.06 -2.98
C ASN A 515 -26.86 8.69 -3.60
N PRO A 516 -25.70 8.02 -3.48
CA PRO A 516 -24.45 8.49 -4.06
C PRO A 516 -24.56 8.57 -5.59
N LYS A 517 -23.97 9.60 -6.21
CA LYS A 517 -24.11 9.85 -7.67
C LYS A 517 -22.81 10.29 -8.30
N ILE A 518 -22.45 9.67 -9.42
CA ILE A 518 -21.44 10.25 -10.32
C ILE A 518 -21.99 11.55 -10.88
N ILE A 519 -21.23 12.64 -10.71
CA ILE A 519 -21.61 13.98 -11.15
C ILE A 519 -20.64 14.53 -12.21
N GLY A 520 -19.46 13.93 -12.37
CA GLY A 520 -18.49 14.31 -13.39
C GLY A 520 -17.55 13.16 -13.77
N GLU A 521 -17.05 13.24 -15.01
CA GLU A 521 -16.07 12.33 -15.58
C GLU A 521 -15.10 13.15 -16.43
N LEU A 522 -13.82 13.19 -16.04
CA LEU A 522 -12.77 13.88 -16.78
C LEU A 522 -11.79 12.87 -17.35
N LYS A 523 -11.78 12.70 -18.67
CA LYS A 523 -10.83 11.79 -19.34
C LYS A 523 -9.47 12.44 -19.54
N ILE A 524 -8.42 11.82 -19.01
CA ILE A 524 -7.04 12.26 -19.14
C ILE A 524 -6.14 11.13 -19.68
N PRO A 525 -5.09 11.46 -20.46
CA PRO A 525 -4.04 10.50 -20.76
C PRO A 525 -3.12 10.32 -19.54
N GLY A 526 -2.66 9.09 -19.33
CA GLY A 526 -1.95 8.69 -18.10
C GLY A 526 -2.90 8.46 -16.94
N PHE A 527 -2.33 8.15 -15.77
CA PHE A 527 -3.06 7.96 -14.52
C PHE A 527 -2.37 8.68 -13.37
N SER A 528 -3.15 9.02 -12.35
CA SER A 528 -2.61 9.48 -11.06
C SER A 528 -2.62 8.30 -10.10
N ASP A 529 -1.46 7.98 -9.53
CA ASP A 529 -1.34 7.01 -8.43
C ASP A 529 -1.66 7.69 -7.09
N TYR A 530 -1.34 8.98 -6.99
CA TYR A 530 -1.50 9.76 -5.78
C TYR A 530 -2.32 11.03 -6.04
N LEU A 531 -3.39 11.20 -5.24
CA LEU A 531 -4.25 12.38 -5.26
C LEU A 531 -4.15 13.14 -3.94
N HIS A 532 -3.95 14.46 -4.04
CA HIS A 532 -3.65 15.32 -2.91
C HIS A 532 -4.46 16.63 -2.96
N PRO A 533 -5.36 16.90 -1.98
CA PRO A 533 -6.03 18.19 -1.84
C PRO A 533 -5.02 19.31 -1.70
N TYR A 534 -5.05 20.31 -2.58
CA TYR A 534 -4.01 21.32 -2.67
C TYR A 534 -4.58 22.74 -2.48
N GLY A 535 -5.23 22.94 -1.33
CA GLY A 535 -5.97 24.15 -0.98
C GLY A 535 -7.36 24.21 -1.62
N ASP A 536 -8.00 25.37 -1.50
CA ASP A 536 -9.39 25.55 -1.93
C ASP A 536 -9.58 25.29 -3.42
N GLY A 537 -10.43 24.29 -3.73
CA GLY A 537 -10.87 23.98 -5.09
C GLY A 537 -9.79 23.38 -5.99
N LYS A 538 -8.69 22.86 -5.43
CA LYS A 538 -7.59 22.27 -6.19
C LYS A 538 -7.25 20.86 -5.74
N LEU A 539 -6.92 20.00 -6.70
CA LEU A 539 -6.47 18.64 -6.47
C LEU A 539 -5.20 18.38 -7.29
N LEU A 540 -4.11 18.04 -6.61
CA LEU A 540 -2.84 17.64 -7.21
C LEU A 540 -2.86 16.13 -7.47
N GLY A 541 -2.57 15.73 -8.70
CA GLY A 541 -2.31 14.35 -9.10
C GLY A 541 -0.83 14.13 -9.41
N ILE A 542 -0.26 13.07 -8.85
CA ILE A 542 1.09 12.57 -9.16
C ILE A 542 0.95 11.13 -9.64
N GLY A 543 1.48 10.81 -10.81
CA GLY A 543 1.45 9.45 -11.37
C GLY A 543 2.31 9.37 -12.62
N LEU A 544 1.84 8.67 -13.65
CA LEU A 544 2.60 8.40 -14.87
C LEU A 544 1.89 8.91 -16.12
N SER A 545 2.65 9.51 -17.04
CA SER A 545 2.22 9.78 -18.41
C SER A 545 2.43 8.53 -19.25
N VAL A 546 1.45 8.18 -20.07
CA VAL A 546 1.53 7.06 -21.03
C VAL A 546 1.17 7.54 -22.42
N ASP A 547 1.71 6.88 -23.45
CA ASP A 547 1.37 7.16 -24.84
C ASP A 547 -0.12 6.89 -25.16
N GLU A 548 -0.59 7.36 -26.33
CA GLU A 548 -2.00 7.16 -26.76
C GLU A 548 -2.43 5.70 -26.85
N GLU A 549 -1.49 4.75 -26.91
CA GLU A 549 -1.75 3.30 -26.96
C GLU A 549 -1.69 2.65 -25.56
N GLY A 550 -1.31 3.42 -24.51
CA GLY A 550 -1.11 2.96 -23.14
C GLY A 550 0.07 2.00 -22.95
N MET A 551 1.01 1.93 -23.91
CA MET A 551 2.05 0.90 -23.95
C MET A 551 3.40 1.35 -23.42
N THR A 552 3.71 2.65 -23.48
CA THR A 552 4.99 3.18 -23.00
C THR A 552 4.78 4.33 -22.03
N THR A 553 5.51 4.30 -20.92
CA THR A 553 5.56 5.38 -19.93
C THR A 553 6.50 6.48 -20.44
N GLU A 554 6.00 7.70 -20.52
CA GLU A 554 6.77 8.87 -20.98
C GLU A 554 7.49 9.59 -19.82
N GLY A 555 7.03 9.37 -18.59
CA GLY A 555 7.65 9.84 -17.37
C GLY A 555 6.63 10.09 -16.26
N VAL A 556 7.10 10.54 -15.09
CA VAL A 556 6.23 10.98 -14.00
C VAL A 556 5.44 12.22 -14.43
N LYS A 557 4.12 12.18 -14.24
CA LYS A 557 3.18 13.25 -14.59
C LYS A 557 2.66 13.94 -13.34
N LEU A 558 2.76 15.26 -13.33
CA LEU A 558 2.05 16.15 -12.41
C LEU A 558 0.82 16.71 -13.11
N SER A 559 -0.34 16.64 -12.46
CA SER A 559 -1.60 17.19 -12.98
C SER A 559 -2.25 18.05 -11.89
N MET A 560 -2.66 19.27 -12.22
CA MET A 560 -3.45 20.10 -11.32
C MET A 560 -4.88 20.16 -11.81
N PHE A 561 -5.83 19.78 -10.96
CA PHE A 561 -7.26 19.80 -11.27
C PHE A 561 -7.97 20.94 -10.54
N ASP A 562 -8.82 21.67 -11.27
CA ASP A 562 -9.85 22.55 -10.71
C ASP A 562 -11.05 21.70 -10.32
N ILE A 563 -11.31 21.65 -9.01
CA ILE A 563 -12.43 20.94 -8.40
C ILE A 563 -13.43 21.89 -7.72
N SER A 564 -13.37 23.20 -8.01
CA SER A 564 -14.30 24.19 -7.47
C SER A 564 -15.76 23.95 -7.90
N ASP A 565 -15.97 23.34 -9.06
CA ASP A 565 -17.23 22.74 -9.49
C ASP A 565 -17.03 21.23 -9.69
N PRO A 566 -17.35 20.39 -8.69
CA PRO A 566 -17.15 18.96 -8.76
C PRO A 566 -17.88 18.27 -9.92
N ALA A 567 -18.95 18.85 -10.47
CA ALA A 567 -19.63 18.30 -11.64
C ALA A 567 -18.90 18.60 -12.97
N ASN A 568 -17.91 19.49 -12.94
CA ASN A 568 -17.17 19.98 -14.10
C ASN A 568 -15.67 20.14 -13.78
N VAL A 569 -15.06 19.06 -13.29
CA VAL A 569 -13.63 18.99 -13.00
C VAL A 569 -12.83 19.24 -14.28
N LYS A 570 -11.76 20.04 -14.18
CA LYS A 570 -10.88 20.35 -15.31
C LYS A 570 -9.42 20.15 -14.95
N GLU A 571 -8.67 19.54 -15.84
CA GLU A 571 -7.20 19.54 -15.78
C GLU A 571 -6.71 20.94 -16.20
N MET A 572 -6.22 21.72 -15.23
CA MET A 572 -5.75 23.10 -15.46
C MET A 572 -4.36 23.12 -16.09
N SER A 573 -3.48 22.22 -15.62
CA SER A 573 -2.08 22.17 -16.04
C SER A 573 -1.55 20.75 -15.90
N THR A 574 -0.60 20.42 -16.75
CA THR A 574 0.14 19.17 -16.73
C THR A 574 1.62 19.45 -16.90
N TYR A 575 2.45 18.70 -16.19
CA TYR A 575 3.90 18.74 -16.34
C TYR A 575 4.44 17.32 -16.30
N VAL A 576 5.16 16.91 -17.36
CA VAL A 576 5.76 15.58 -17.45
C VAL A 576 7.25 15.71 -17.21
N LEU A 577 7.74 15.01 -16.19
CA LEU A 577 9.16 14.85 -15.92
C LEU A 577 9.71 13.77 -16.86
N GLU A 578 10.13 14.19 -18.05
CA GLU A 578 10.78 13.29 -19.02
C GLU A 578 11.99 12.58 -18.38
N ASN A 579 12.14 11.29 -18.66
CA ASN A 579 13.21 10.41 -18.12
C ASN A 579 13.13 10.15 -16.61
N VAL A 580 12.05 10.52 -15.92
CA VAL A 580 11.76 10.06 -14.56
C VAL A 580 10.77 8.90 -14.65
N LEU A 581 11.22 7.70 -14.28
CA LEU A 581 10.48 6.45 -14.48
C LEU A 581 9.51 6.14 -13.33
N SER A 582 9.80 6.62 -12.12
CA SER A 582 8.94 6.40 -10.95
C SER A 582 9.17 7.45 -9.86
N THR A 583 8.29 7.43 -8.87
CA THR A 583 8.37 8.20 -7.62
C THR A 583 7.80 7.38 -6.48
N ASP A 584 8.23 7.66 -5.24
CA ASP A 584 7.66 7.03 -4.05
C ASP A 584 6.19 7.41 -3.82
N ALA A 585 5.69 8.49 -4.44
CA ALA A 585 4.34 9.00 -4.18
C ALA A 585 3.23 7.96 -4.39
N GLY A 586 3.39 7.03 -5.34
CA GLY A 586 2.38 6.03 -5.66
C GLY A 586 2.28 4.86 -4.68
N TYR A 587 3.26 4.66 -3.81
CA TYR A 587 3.23 3.58 -2.81
C TYR A 587 3.64 4.03 -1.42
N ASN A 588 4.12 5.27 -1.23
CA ASN A 588 4.53 5.84 0.06
C ASN A 588 4.31 7.36 0.10
N TYR A 589 3.10 7.82 0.41
CA TYR A 589 2.85 9.24 0.71
C TYR A 589 3.75 9.88 1.74
N LYS A 590 4.26 9.15 2.74
CA LYS A 590 5.08 9.79 3.79
C LYS A 590 6.32 10.43 3.17
N ALA A 591 6.75 9.93 2.01
CA ALA A 591 7.83 10.51 1.20
C ALA A 591 7.41 11.78 0.42
N VAL A 592 6.12 12.06 0.27
CA VAL A 592 5.60 13.27 -0.37
C VAL A 592 5.48 14.38 0.67
N PHE A 593 6.31 15.40 0.54
CA PHE A 593 6.11 16.67 1.22
C PHE A 593 5.05 17.47 0.47
N ALA A 594 4.06 18.03 1.15
CA ALA A 594 3.08 18.91 0.54
C ALA A 594 2.45 19.86 1.56
N ASP A 595 2.48 21.16 1.25
CA ASP A 595 1.92 22.25 2.04
C ASP A 595 1.25 23.23 1.08
N ALA A 596 -0.09 23.19 1.06
CA ALA A 596 -0.89 24.03 0.17
C ALA A 596 -0.83 25.51 0.54
N GLU A 597 -0.69 25.85 1.83
CA GLU A 597 -0.62 27.24 2.28
C GLU A 597 0.66 27.93 1.80
N LYS A 598 1.78 27.20 1.84
CA LYS A 598 3.09 27.64 1.33
C LYS A 598 3.25 27.43 -0.16
N ASN A 599 2.29 26.74 -0.79
CA ASN A 599 2.32 26.36 -2.19
C ASN A 599 3.60 25.59 -2.55
N LEU A 600 3.96 24.59 -1.74
CA LEU A 600 5.11 23.73 -1.99
C LEU A 600 4.72 22.26 -1.91
N PHE A 601 5.23 21.45 -2.84
CA PHE A 601 5.18 20.00 -2.74
C PHE A 601 6.44 19.38 -3.35
N GLY A 602 6.92 18.29 -2.78
CA GLY A 602 8.16 17.66 -3.19
C GLY A 602 8.19 16.17 -2.90
N PHE A 603 8.99 15.46 -3.69
CA PHE A 603 9.05 14.00 -3.66
C PHE A 603 10.35 13.51 -4.31
N MET A 604 10.66 12.24 -4.07
CA MET A 604 11.75 11.52 -4.73
C MET A 604 11.39 11.19 -6.17
N ALA A 605 12.27 11.52 -7.11
CA ALA A 605 12.18 11.25 -8.52
C ALA A 605 13.29 10.26 -8.94
N TYR A 606 12.89 9.13 -9.52
CA TYR A 606 13.81 8.08 -9.97
C TYR A 606 13.92 8.09 -11.49
N GLY A 607 15.03 8.62 -12.02
CA GLY A 607 15.33 8.68 -13.45
C GLY A 607 16.76 8.29 -13.76
N ASP A 608 17.40 9.02 -14.68
CA ASP A 608 18.83 8.89 -14.97
C ASP A 608 19.71 9.15 -13.74
N SER A 609 19.25 10.05 -12.86
CA SER A 609 19.71 10.21 -11.48
C SER A 609 18.54 10.07 -10.51
N ILE A 610 18.87 9.84 -9.24
CA ILE A 610 17.90 9.87 -8.14
C ILE A 610 17.94 11.27 -7.57
N GLU A 611 16.83 12.01 -7.63
CA GLU A 611 16.74 13.39 -7.19
C GLU A 611 15.58 13.60 -6.21
N TYR A 612 15.77 14.47 -5.23
CA TYR A 612 14.63 15.07 -4.52
C TYR A 612 14.26 16.36 -5.22
N LYS A 613 13.00 16.47 -5.65
CA LYS A 613 12.47 17.64 -6.38
C LYS A 613 11.36 18.32 -5.59
N MET A 614 11.33 19.65 -5.64
CA MET A 614 10.28 20.49 -5.05
C MET A 614 9.67 21.38 -6.12
N PHE A 615 8.35 21.53 -6.05
CA PHE A 615 7.55 22.26 -6.99
C PHE A 615 6.65 23.27 -6.28
N THR A 616 6.30 24.32 -7.02
CA THR A 616 5.20 25.24 -6.73
C THR A 616 4.19 25.17 -7.87
N TYR A 617 2.96 25.61 -7.64
CA TYR A 617 1.95 25.74 -8.69
C TYR A 617 1.40 27.17 -8.76
N ASP A 618 1.35 27.73 -9.97
CA ASP A 618 0.67 28.99 -10.26
C ASP A 618 -0.35 28.79 -11.39
N GLU A 619 -1.52 29.43 -11.31
CA GLU A 619 -2.58 29.25 -12.32
C GLU A 619 -2.20 29.79 -13.71
N ALA A 620 -1.33 30.81 -13.78
CA ALA A 620 -0.90 31.43 -15.03
C ALA A 620 0.38 30.78 -15.59
N GLU A 621 1.32 30.40 -14.72
CA GLU A 621 2.61 29.83 -15.12
C GLU A 621 2.63 28.28 -15.11
N GLY A 622 1.68 27.63 -14.42
CA GLY A 622 1.64 26.18 -14.24
C GLY A 622 2.58 25.68 -13.15
N PHE A 623 3.04 24.44 -13.29
CA PHE A 623 4.01 23.86 -12.37
C PHE A 623 5.41 24.45 -12.58
N LYS A 624 6.09 24.74 -11.47
CA LYS A 624 7.46 25.24 -11.50
C LYS A 624 8.33 24.48 -10.50
N GLU A 625 9.37 23.83 -11.00
CA GLU A 625 10.45 23.28 -10.17
C GLU A 625 11.18 24.44 -9.49
N VAL A 626 11.26 24.42 -8.16
CA VAL A 626 11.90 25.46 -7.35
C VAL A 626 13.15 24.95 -6.62
N PHE A 627 13.30 23.63 -6.52
CA PHE A 627 14.47 22.98 -5.94
C PHE A 627 14.63 21.59 -6.55
N SER A 628 15.87 21.21 -6.84
CA SER A 628 16.26 19.84 -7.19
C SER A 628 17.60 19.54 -6.56
N LYS A 629 17.77 18.32 -6.07
CA LYS A 629 19.02 17.87 -5.48
C LYS A 629 19.25 16.39 -5.76
N ASP A 630 20.41 16.08 -6.32
CA ASP A 630 20.87 14.70 -6.46
C ASP A 630 21.02 14.04 -5.09
N ILE A 631 20.45 12.84 -4.97
CA ILE A 631 20.54 11.99 -3.80
C ILE A 631 21.53 10.87 -4.10
N VAL A 632 22.69 10.95 -3.45
CA VAL A 632 23.79 10.00 -3.66
C VAL A 632 23.69 8.81 -2.71
N ASN A 633 23.07 9.02 -1.54
CA ASN A 633 22.94 8.00 -0.51
C ASN A 633 21.62 7.24 -0.66
N TYR A 634 21.68 5.93 -0.51
CA TYR A 634 20.49 5.10 -0.39
C TYR A 634 19.90 5.26 1.00
N GLY A 635 18.57 5.38 1.11
CA GLY A 635 17.88 5.50 2.39
C GLY A 635 16.53 6.21 2.24
N ASN A 636 15.82 6.34 3.36
CA ASN A 636 14.59 7.12 3.41
C ASN A 636 14.93 8.61 3.29
N VAL A 637 14.24 9.31 2.39
CA VAL A 637 14.38 10.76 2.20
C VAL A 637 13.12 11.45 2.68
N ARG A 638 13.27 12.48 3.52
CA ARG A 638 12.18 13.30 4.02
C ARG A 638 12.53 14.78 3.94
N GLY A 639 11.60 15.55 3.40
CA GLY A 639 11.61 17.01 3.45
C GLY A 639 10.65 17.50 4.53
N LEU A 640 11.06 18.45 5.34
CA LEU A 640 10.23 19.13 6.34
C LEU A 640 10.74 20.56 6.57
N TYR A 641 9.94 21.44 7.16
CA TYR A 641 10.37 22.79 7.52
C TYR A 641 10.13 23.13 8.98
N ILE A 642 10.96 24.04 9.50
CA ILE A 642 10.79 24.72 10.78
C ILE A 642 11.06 26.20 10.54
N GLY A 643 10.04 27.02 10.77
CA GLY A 643 9.96 28.43 10.38
C GLY A 643 10.25 28.60 8.90
N GLU A 644 11.22 29.47 8.61
CA GLU A 644 11.68 29.80 7.26
C GLU A 644 12.83 28.90 6.77
N THR A 645 13.04 27.74 7.40
CA THR A 645 14.11 26.80 7.06
C THR A 645 13.52 25.46 6.61
N PHE A 646 13.91 25.01 5.43
CA PHE A 646 13.64 23.67 4.92
C PHE A 646 14.81 22.73 5.26
N TYR A 647 14.49 21.53 5.72
CA TYR A 647 15.43 20.47 6.04
C TYR A 647 15.17 19.28 5.14
N LEU A 648 16.22 18.79 4.50
CA LEU A 648 16.21 17.55 3.74
C LEU A 648 17.07 16.53 4.47
N VAL A 649 16.44 15.47 4.95
CA VAL A 649 17.11 14.31 5.54
C VAL A 649 17.22 13.24 4.47
N ALA A 650 18.44 12.78 4.19
CA ALA A 650 18.73 11.74 3.22
C ALA A 650 19.81 10.79 3.74
N GLY A 651 19.40 9.60 4.16
CA GLY A 651 20.28 8.64 4.82
C GLY A 651 20.91 9.26 6.07
N ASN A 652 22.24 9.24 6.15
CA ASN A 652 23.00 9.82 7.26
C ASN A 652 23.33 11.32 7.09
N THR A 653 22.61 12.05 6.23
CA THR A 653 22.86 13.47 6.01
C THR A 653 21.60 14.30 6.25
N VAL A 654 21.80 15.45 6.89
CA VAL A 654 20.79 16.50 7.04
C VAL A 654 21.33 17.75 6.40
N GLU A 655 20.59 18.32 5.46
CA GLU A 655 20.93 19.60 4.85
C GLU A 655 19.81 20.60 5.08
N SER A 656 20.16 21.82 5.45
CA SER A 656 19.21 22.90 5.69
C SER A 656 19.33 23.99 4.64
N PHE A 657 18.19 24.56 4.26
CA PHE A 657 18.06 25.56 3.21
C PHE A 657 17.08 26.65 3.65
N THR A 658 17.25 27.87 3.16
CA THR A 658 16.20 28.89 3.28
C THR A 658 14.96 28.41 2.53
N LEU A 659 13.79 28.52 3.14
CA LEU A 659 12.55 28.11 2.47
C LEU A 659 12.26 28.98 1.23
N ASN A 660 12.59 30.27 1.33
CA ASN A 660 12.60 31.15 0.18
C ASN A 660 13.92 31.02 -0.60
N GLY A 661 13.85 30.49 -1.82
CA GLY A 661 14.98 30.40 -2.75
C GLY A 661 15.92 29.22 -2.54
N PHE A 662 15.72 28.40 -1.49
CA PHE A 662 16.51 27.20 -1.22
C PHE A 662 18.03 27.45 -1.17
N GLU A 663 18.45 28.57 -0.59
CA GLU A 663 19.86 28.85 -0.34
C GLU A 663 20.34 27.95 0.81
N LYS A 664 21.39 27.16 0.57
CA LYS A 664 21.95 26.27 1.58
C LYS A 664 22.45 27.06 2.80
N ILE A 665 22.01 26.65 3.99
CA ILE A 665 22.38 27.24 5.28
C ILE A 665 23.49 26.40 5.92
N ASP A 666 23.27 25.09 6.05
CA ASP A 666 24.19 24.17 6.73
C ASP A 666 24.05 22.72 6.23
N ASP A 667 25.01 21.88 6.57
CA ASP A 667 24.93 20.43 6.43
C ASP A 667 25.58 19.70 7.60
N LEU A 668 24.95 18.59 7.99
CA LEU A 668 25.42 17.72 9.06
C LEU A 668 25.43 16.28 8.55
N VAL A 669 26.57 15.60 8.78
CA VAL A 669 26.69 14.16 8.60
C VAL A 669 26.52 13.52 9.97
N LEU A 670 25.56 12.60 10.06
CA LEU A 670 25.21 11.82 11.24
C LEU A 670 26.16 10.64 11.43
#